data_AF-A0A960QD19-F1
#
_entry.id   AF-A0A960QD19-F1
#
_cell.length_a   1.000
_cell.length_b   1.000
_cell.length_c   1.000
_cell.angle_alpha   90.00
_cell.angle_beta   90.00
_cell.angle_gamma   90.00
#
_symmetry.space_group_name_H-M   'P 1'
#
loop_
_entity.id
_entity.type
_entity.pdbx_description
1 polymer ?
#
loop_
_entity_poly.entity_id
_entity_poly.type
_entity_poly.pdbx_seq_one_letter_code
_entity_poly.pdbx_strand_id
1 'polypeptide(L)'
;MKQLLIACAAILILTSQSSASLTPGDRDTLNFHFPILAQSWVQTSVDRCNQILANESYDYLDWNEYFGQYFSSHPLTQPLWDYMGYPTFWWFSDNVHRNLQNGLMLPFMTKIDTMIAFHYDSLASWMNNDADVRSTMQLTNHGLSYMLFRPHIDQISRSRIDSFYTHLIESFPGLLRSDITFSPATDPYLVSLRSQAQLPLLETQPLTESRKNTLADLFGLTGLRDSLFIHYDFLLFDNNGFSDSSIVAIDRYFSTIPRELYDLDYMSAIDFWGPRYTVWAEWGINVFAEQVRSGRGNHFPRELNPVCADNLMIVLAHEANHIVDAYYVANDNNLAARKSALISRAGNDSLQYLRSMFDPGFFVAAPQEFFASIANEWFDHSLHTLRLGIERFYQGYSEPINQALFYCDVYSHGTDSTRFYETGPAGVVNFQYVPIVRNGTGQIEELDVGNTRFLFSYDGQGYVTSCSMIEAQTDGTGRYLSLDGSGDYVSIPDRPELDIVGNYTLTVWVRSISSGYQRIASKDDGWPSPYWTFGLQNGQLELAVRNDQVIQVNVAGGPVINDGEWHHVGFTFANGQSIALFVDGSQVATASHSGTFSNFAALTLGSYCHYDQDFNGTLDELHIWNRTLDEIEILDDKSDPGNPEQNSLVGDWSFNDPDGLVWDDSPYEDHGTLVGDAHTLIGSLPGEQYVFRFDECSGNLAHEDNGAFNLQLNEFAQWTADGETGCALNMRTQGALATAVSAGEYLGNGWDELSAFASIKLLNPLGNYSPVLSRYINHLAASYYLIVGNEGGGFGALYAKVFTGPNDVGVTLASDPGMIVDTCWHQVGLSYARNDSMKLWLDGHVVASAATPDLPVKTTSATFQVGANNQLGFGNNFNGDIDNVLVSRTLPLMELMPLPCAVLAPNDLTIQLSGGSAVLNWSPVTEDSCGSPLCRSVNYVVWYEATENEDYDFLAVTPDTEFVHAGVLAFESHMFYYVTTYVGSTQLISEAVRILGPAFSKSAFDGFLRDQEGR
;
A
#
# COMPACT_ATOMS: atom_id res chain seq x y z
N MET A 1 25.81 -57.24 -16.11
CA MET A 1 26.45 -58.46 -15.56
C MET A 1 27.36 -58.19 -14.35
N LYS A 2 28.29 -57.23 -14.38
CA LYS A 2 29.10 -56.88 -13.17
C LYS A 2 28.27 -56.28 -12.02
N GLN A 3 27.23 -55.51 -12.31
CA GLN A 3 26.27 -55.02 -11.28
C GLN A 3 25.34 -56.14 -10.75
N LEU A 4 24.97 -57.11 -11.57
CA LEU A 4 24.21 -58.30 -11.12
C LEU A 4 25.03 -59.20 -10.17
N LEU A 5 26.35 -59.26 -10.36
CA LEU A 5 27.28 -60.01 -9.49
C LEU A 5 27.54 -59.30 -8.15
N ILE A 6 27.48 -57.97 -8.11
CA ILE A 6 27.58 -57.18 -6.87
C ILE A 6 26.27 -57.26 -6.06
N ALA A 7 25.11 -57.27 -6.74
CA ALA A 7 23.82 -57.54 -6.10
C ALA A 7 23.76 -58.95 -5.49
N CYS A 8 24.24 -59.98 -6.18
CA CYS A 8 24.29 -61.34 -5.63
C CYS A 8 25.34 -61.49 -4.49
N ALA A 9 26.44 -60.73 -4.50
CA ALA A 9 27.43 -60.76 -3.43
C ALA A 9 26.95 -60.04 -2.15
N ALA A 10 26.15 -58.98 -2.27
CA ALA A 10 25.51 -58.33 -1.12
C ALA A 10 24.41 -59.21 -0.50
N ILE A 11 23.68 -59.98 -1.32
CA ILE A 11 22.69 -60.97 -0.86
C ILE A 11 23.36 -62.16 -0.13
N LEU A 12 24.62 -62.49 -0.44
CA LEU A 12 25.34 -63.60 0.22
C LEU A 12 26.04 -63.23 1.55
N ILE A 13 26.23 -61.94 1.88
CA ILE A 13 26.92 -61.50 3.11
C ILE A 13 25.95 -61.26 4.30
N LEU A 14 24.62 -61.31 4.09
CA LEU A 14 23.61 -61.19 5.15
C LEU A 14 23.02 -62.54 5.64
N THR A 15 23.72 -63.65 5.42
CA THR A 15 23.33 -64.94 6.00
C THR A 15 24.05 -65.19 7.32
N SER A 16 23.63 -64.51 8.41
CA SER A 16 23.83 -65.01 9.79
C SER A 16 23.23 -64.12 10.89
N GLN A 17 21.98 -63.65 10.77
CA GLN A 17 21.16 -63.39 11.96
C GLN A 17 19.73 -63.85 11.66
N SER A 18 19.19 -64.70 12.52
CA SER A 18 17.87 -65.30 12.39
C SER A 18 16.79 -64.21 12.43
N SER A 19 16.11 -63.96 11.30
CA SER A 19 14.89 -63.15 11.28
C SER A 19 13.81 -63.85 12.10
N ALA A 20 13.20 -63.12 13.03
CA ALA A 20 11.99 -63.58 13.68
C ALA A 20 10.83 -63.28 12.72
N SER A 21 10.70 -64.06 11.64
CA SER A 21 9.60 -63.88 10.68
C SER A 21 8.29 -63.70 11.45
N LEU A 22 7.49 -62.68 11.13
CA LEU A 22 6.16 -62.48 11.73
C LEU A 22 5.50 -63.84 11.92
N THR A 23 5.04 -64.13 13.14
CA THR A 23 4.43 -65.44 13.40
C THR A 23 3.25 -65.66 12.46
N PRO A 24 2.96 -66.91 12.02
CA PRO A 24 1.82 -67.16 11.14
C PRO A 24 0.50 -66.59 11.69
N GLY A 25 0.29 -66.66 13.01
CA GLY A 25 -0.91 -66.11 13.65
C GLY A 25 -0.99 -64.58 13.59
N ASP A 26 0.14 -63.89 13.74
CA ASP A 26 0.19 -62.43 13.60
C ASP A 26 -0.04 -62.01 12.14
N ARG A 27 0.57 -62.73 11.18
CA ARG A 27 0.34 -62.52 9.75
C ARG A 27 -1.14 -62.73 9.37
N ASP A 28 -1.77 -63.80 9.87
CA ASP A 28 -3.20 -64.06 9.65
C ASP A 28 -4.09 -62.96 10.24
N THR A 29 -3.72 -62.45 11.42
CA THR A 29 -4.45 -61.36 12.08
C THR A 29 -4.36 -60.07 11.27
N LEU A 30 -3.17 -59.68 10.81
CA LEU A 30 -3.01 -58.48 9.99
C LEU A 30 -3.71 -58.62 8.63
N ASN A 31 -3.60 -59.78 7.97
CA ASN A 31 -4.30 -60.06 6.71
C ASN A 31 -5.83 -60.05 6.84
N PHE A 32 -6.37 -60.35 8.02
CA PHE A 32 -7.80 -60.25 8.28
C PHE A 32 -8.24 -58.80 8.53
N HIS A 33 -7.47 -58.03 9.30
CA HIS A 33 -7.88 -56.71 9.78
C HIS A 33 -7.52 -55.55 8.83
N PHE A 34 -6.42 -55.62 8.08
CA PHE A 34 -6.06 -54.56 7.14
C PHE A 34 -7.09 -54.35 6.02
N PRO A 35 -7.70 -55.39 5.41
CA PRO A 35 -8.77 -55.18 4.44
C PRO A 35 -10.01 -54.50 5.02
N ILE A 36 -10.27 -54.65 6.33
CA ILE A 36 -11.35 -53.94 7.03
C ILE A 36 -10.98 -52.46 7.18
N LEU A 37 -9.75 -52.19 7.63
CA LEU A 37 -9.23 -50.84 7.81
C LEU A 37 -9.06 -50.09 6.49
N ALA A 38 -8.83 -50.80 5.39
CA ALA A 38 -8.80 -50.23 4.05
C ALA A 38 -10.16 -49.70 3.56
N GLN A 39 -11.26 -50.11 4.19
CA GLN A 39 -12.59 -49.62 3.86
C GLN A 39 -13.02 -48.47 4.80
N SER A 40 -12.72 -48.58 6.10
CA SER A 40 -13.10 -47.57 7.09
C SER A 40 -12.39 -47.79 8.43
N TRP A 41 -12.37 -46.75 9.27
CA TRP A 41 -11.86 -46.86 10.64
C TRP A 41 -12.73 -47.79 11.51
N VAL A 42 -12.17 -48.92 11.95
CA VAL A 42 -12.83 -49.86 12.86
C VAL A 42 -11.96 -50.09 14.08
N GLN A 43 -12.36 -49.55 15.23
CA GLN A 43 -11.54 -49.52 16.45
C GLN A 43 -11.06 -50.92 16.89
N THR A 44 -11.92 -51.94 16.80
CA THR A 44 -11.51 -53.30 17.17
C THR A 44 -10.43 -53.87 16.25
N SER A 45 -10.40 -53.48 14.98
CA SER A 45 -9.34 -53.85 14.05
C SER A 45 -8.06 -53.07 14.33
N VAL A 46 -8.17 -51.78 14.64
CA VAL A 46 -7.05 -50.93 15.10
C VAL A 46 -6.37 -51.54 16.32
N ASP A 47 -7.14 -51.90 17.35
CA ASP A 47 -6.61 -52.47 18.60
C ASP A 47 -5.87 -53.80 18.35
N ARG A 48 -6.38 -54.63 17.44
CA ARG A 48 -5.78 -55.92 17.07
C ARG A 48 -4.48 -55.75 16.30
N CYS A 49 -4.45 -54.84 15.33
CA CYS A 49 -3.24 -54.54 14.58
C CYS A 49 -2.19 -53.87 15.46
N ASN A 50 -2.58 -52.96 16.37
CA ASN A 50 -1.67 -52.28 17.29
C ASN A 50 -0.95 -53.24 18.24
N GLN A 51 -1.59 -54.34 18.68
CA GLN A 51 -0.95 -55.37 19.50
C GLN A 51 0.25 -56.04 18.79
N ILE A 52 0.25 -56.05 17.47
CA ILE A 52 1.28 -56.68 16.64
C ILE A 52 2.30 -55.63 16.19
N LEU A 53 1.84 -54.48 15.68
CA LEU A 53 2.71 -53.40 15.20
C LEU A 53 3.58 -52.79 16.31
N ALA A 54 3.08 -52.75 17.56
CA ALA A 54 3.83 -52.23 18.71
C ALA A 54 4.93 -53.19 19.21
N ASN A 55 5.04 -54.40 18.66
CA ASN A 55 5.97 -55.40 19.16
C ASN A 55 7.40 -55.12 18.67
N GLU A 56 8.24 -54.61 19.57
CA GLU A 56 9.65 -54.30 19.32
C GLU A 56 10.53 -55.53 18.99
N SER A 57 10.02 -56.76 19.16
CA SER A 57 10.76 -57.96 18.76
C SER A 57 10.81 -58.17 17.24
N TYR A 58 9.93 -57.51 16.47
CA TYR A 58 9.95 -57.54 15.02
C TYR A 58 10.85 -56.42 14.48
N ASP A 59 11.78 -56.79 13.62
CA ASP A 59 12.70 -55.85 12.99
C ASP A 59 12.19 -55.36 11.62
N TYR A 60 12.96 -54.47 10.98
CA TYR A 60 12.55 -53.92 9.70
C TYR A 60 12.50 -54.96 8.56
N LEU A 61 13.26 -56.07 8.63
CA LEU A 61 13.22 -57.12 7.60
C LEU A 61 11.91 -57.89 7.67
N ASP A 62 11.42 -58.16 8.89
CA ASP A 62 10.14 -58.82 9.10
C ASP A 62 8.97 -57.99 8.52
N TRP A 63 8.98 -56.68 8.77
CA TRP A 63 8.01 -55.74 8.19
C TRP A 63 8.15 -55.60 6.69
N ASN A 64 9.38 -55.55 6.17
CA ASN A 64 9.66 -55.47 4.74
C ASN A 64 9.06 -56.65 3.97
N GLU A 65 9.26 -57.87 4.47
CA GLU A 65 8.69 -59.07 3.86
C GLU A 65 7.16 -59.03 3.87
N TYR A 66 6.56 -58.72 5.02
CA TYR A 66 5.11 -58.70 5.17
C TYR A 66 4.45 -57.64 4.29
N PHE A 67 4.89 -56.38 4.38
CA PHE A 67 4.30 -55.29 3.59
C PHE A 67 4.60 -55.43 2.09
N GLY A 68 5.76 -55.98 1.72
CA GLY A 68 6.07 -56.30 0.32
C GLY A 68 5.07 -57.30 -0.27
N GLN A 69 4.72 -58.35 0.48
CA GLN A 69 3.69 -59.31 0.07
C GLN A 69 2.29 -58.68 0.06
N TYR A 70 1.93 -57.96 1.13
CA TYR A 70 0.59 -57.36 1.25
C TYR A 70 0.29 -56.37 0.13
N PHE A 71 1.17 -55.37 -0.07
CA PHE A 71 0.98 -54.33 -1.09
C PHE A 71 1.23 -54.80 -2.53
N SER A 72 1.78 -56.01 -2.74
CA SER A 72 1.84 -56.61 -4.08
C SER A 72 0.45 -56.90 -4.67
N SER A 73 -0.55 -57.13 -3.80
CA SER A 73 -1.91 -57.55 -4.20
C SER A 73 -3.02 -56.67 -3.64
N HIS A 74 -2.72 -55.73 -2.75
CA HIS A 74 -3.69 -54.81 -2.16
C HIS A 74 -3.30 -53.34 -2.43
N PRO A 75 -4.26 -52.46 -2.72
CA PRO A 75 -4.01 -51.03 -2.81
C PRO A 75 -3.76 -50.42 -1.42
N LEU A 76 -3.04 -49.31 -1.39
CA LEU A 76 -2.96 -48.44 -0.23
C LEU A 76 -4.06 -47.39 -0.35
N THR A 77 -5.19 -47.63 0.32
CA THR A 77 -6.35 -46.73 0.30
C THR A 77 -6.21 -45.64 1.36
N GLN A 78 -6.95 -44.53 1.20
CA GLN A 78 -6.96 -43.45 2.19
C GLN A 78 -7.32 -43.94 3.61
N PRO A 79 -8.38 -44.74 3.84
CA PRO A 79 -8.69 -45.23 5.19
C PRO A 79 -7.59 -46.12 5.79
N LEU A 80 -6.90 -46.91 4.96
CA LEU A 80 -5.77 -47.71 5.44
C LEU A 80 -4.60 -46.82 5.86
N TRP A 81 -4.32 -45.76 5.11
CA TRP A 81 -3.29 -44.78 5.46
C TRP A 81 -3.66 -43.98 6.70
N ASP A 82 -4.90 -43.51 6.81
CA ASP A 82 -5.41 -42.81 7.99
C ASP A 82 -5.20 -43.63 9.25
N TYR A 83 -5.22 -44.97 9.16
CA TYR A 83 -4.75 -45.85 10.22
C TYR A 83 -3.22 -45.97 10.27
N MET A 84 -2.60 -46.54 9.22
CA MET A 84 -1.19 -46.96 9.22
C MET A 84 -0.18 -45.82 9.39
N GLY A 85 -0.54 -44.60 8.99
CA GLY A 85 0.26 -43.40 9.20
C GLY A 85 0.54 -43.17 10.69
N TYR A 86 -0.44 -43.39 11.57
CA TYR A 86 -0.23 -43.18 13.00
C TYR A 86 0.79 -44.15 13.63
N PRO A 87 0.65 -45.50 13.54
CA PRO A 87 1.69 -46.46 13.93
C PRO A 87 3.09 -46.17 13.38
N THR A 88 3.17 -45.62 12.17
CA THR A 88 4.44 -45.45 11.46
C THR A 88 5.18 -44.17 11.89
N PHE A 89 4.46 -43.10 12.22
CA PHE A 89 5.06 -41.77 12.45
C PHE A 89 4.75 -41.15 13.82
N TRP A 90 3.74 -41.63 14.55
CA TRP A 90 3.22 -40.93 15.72
C TRP A 90 3.00 -41.81 16.95
N TRP A 91 2.47 -43.02 16.76
CA TRP A 91 2.16 -43.95 17.84
C TRP A 91 3.32 -44.91 18.07
N PHE A 92 3.52 -45.32 19.33
CA PHE A 92 4.59 -46.24 19.78
C PHE A 92 5.95 -45.58 19.99
N SER A 93 6.94 -46.40 20.34
CA SER A 93 8.30 -45.97 20.63
C SER A 93 9.09 -45.70 19.36
N ASP A 94 10.14 -44.87 19.46
CA ASP A 94 11.09 -44.62 18.37
C ASP A 94 11.64 -45.91 17.75
N ASN A 95 11.76 -47.00 18.51
CA ASN A 95 12.26 -48.27 17.99
C ASN A 95 11.24 -48.94 17.06
N VAL A 96 9.95 -48.87 17.40
CA VAL A 96 8.87 -49.33 16.53
C VAL A 96 8.80 -48.47 15.27
N HIS A 97 8.87 -47.13 15.40
CA HIS A 97 8.93 -46.23 14.25
C HIS A 97 10.09 -46.56 13.32
N ARG A 98 11.30 -46.74 13.87
CA ARG A 98 12.48 -47.17 13.11
C ARG A 98 12.20 -48.43 12.30
N ASN A 99 11.64 -49.46 12.93
CA ASN A 99 11.41 -50.76 12.28
C ASN A 99 10.32 -50.67 11.20
N LEU A 100 9.21 -49.98 11.47
CA LEU A 100 8.11 -49.81 10.51
C LEU A 100 8.51 -48.94 9.32
N GLN A 101 9.17 -47.80 9.55
CA GLN A 101 9.61 -46.91 8.47
C GLN A 101 10.61 -47.61 7.55
N ASN A 102 11.65 -48.23 8.09
CA ASN A 102 12.62 -48.99 7.30
C ASN A 102 12.00 -50.23 6.62
N GLY A 103 10.98 -50.83 7.25
CA GLY A 103 10.22 -51.95 6.69
C GLY A 103 9.36 -51.55 5.49
N LEU A 104 8.70 -50.40 5.55
CA LEU A 104 7.79 -49.90 4.49
C LEU A 104 8.51 -49.25 3.31
N MET A 105 9.74 -48.77 3.50
CA MET A 105 10.51 -48.05 2.48
C MET A 105 10.64 -48.82 1.15
N LEU A 106 11.14 -50.05 1.15
CA LEU A 106 11.28 -50.83 -0.10
C LEU A 106 9.93 -51.26 -0.71
N PRO A 107 8.93 -51.72 0.06
CA PRO A 107 7.57 -51.94 -0.45
C PRO A 107 7.00 -50.72 -1.19
N PHE A 108 7.14 -49.51 -0.63
CA PHE A 108 6.64 -48.29 -1.27
C PHE A 108 7.40 -47.96 -2.56
N MET A 109 8.74 -47.95 -2.54
CA MET A 109 9.56 -47.72 -3.73
C MET A 109 9.24 -48.73 -4.84
N THR A 110 9.12 -50.01 -4.49
CA THR A 110 8.79 -51.09 -5.44
C THR A 110 7.40 -50.88 -6.03
N LYS A 111 6.42 -50.47 -5.21
CA LYS A 111 5.05 -50.22 -5.68
C LYS A 111 4.99 -49.07 -6.68
N ILE A 112 5.67 -47.96 -6.39
CA ILE A 112 5.77 -46.79 -7.29
C ILE A 112 6.41 -47.19 -8.62
N ASP A 113 7.60 -47.80 -8.58
CA ASP A 113 8.34 -48.21 -9.78
C ASP A 113 7.52 -49.17 -10.65
N THR A 114 6.94 -50.19 -10.02
CA THR A 114 6.13 -51.20 -10.69
C THR A 114 4.92 -50.58 -11.38
N MET A 115 4.22 -49.68 -10.70
CA MET A 115 3.02 -49.03 -11.25
C MET A 115 3.36 -48.09 -12.42
N ILE A 116 4.45 -47.32 -12.33
CA ILE A 116 4.89 -46.45 -13.44
C ILE A 116 5.40 -47.30 -14.62
N ALA A 117 6.24 -48.30 -14.36
CA ALA A 117 6.85 -49.14 -15.39
C ALA A 117 5.81 -49.95 -16.19
N PHE A 118 4.81 -50.54 -15.52
CA PHE A 118 3.78 -51.34 -16.20
C PHE A 118 2.73 -50.51 -16.92
N HIS A 119 2.50 -49.27 -16.49
CA HIS A 119 1.43 -48.44 -17.01
C HIS A 119 1.91 -47.17 -17.72
N TYR A 120 3.21 -47.01 -18.00
CA TYR A 120 3.83 -45.78 -18.53
C TYR A 120 2.97 -45.02 -19.57
N ASP A 121 2.60 -45.67 -20.69
CA ASP A 121 1.82 -45.03 -21.76
C ASP A 121 0.33 -44.79 -21.42
N SER A 122 -0.17 -45.45 -20.38
CA SER A 122 -1.58 -45.46 -19.98
C SER A 122 -1.83 -44.86 -18.60
N LEU A 123 -0.78 -44.35 -17.94
CA LEU A 123 -0.81 -44.03 -16.51
C LEU A 123 -1.82 -42.93 -16.20
N ALA A 124 -1.88 -41.89 -17.04
CA ALA A 124 -2.89 -40.83 -16.93
C ALA A 124 -4.32 -41.39 -16.95
N SER A 125 -4.62 -42.24 -17.93
CA SER A 125 -5.94 -42.88 -18.04
C SER A 125 -6.24 -43.81 -16.85
N TRP A 126 -5.24 -44.57 -16.40
CA TRP A 126 -5.41 -45.49 -15.27
C TRP A 126 -5.68 -44.75 -13.97
N MET A 127 -4.88 -43.70 -13.70
CA MET A 127 -5.12 -42.78 -12.60
C MET A 127 -6.48 -42.11 -12.75
N ASN A 128 -6.93 -41.68 -13.94
CA ASN A 128 -8.26 -41.07 -14.09
C ASN A 128 -9.41 -42.02 -13.74
N ASN A 129 -9.29 -43.30 -14.09
CA ASN A 129 -10.39 -44.25 -14.00
C ASN A 129 -10.42 -45.06 -12.70
N ASP A 130 -9.33 -45.12 -11.95
CA ASP A 130 -9.21 -45.98 -10.76
C ASP A 130 -8.74 -45.19 -9.52
N ALA A 131 -9.62 -45.09 -8.51
CA ALA A 131 -9.33 -44.36 -7.28
C ALA A 131 -8.27 -45.03 -6.41
N ASP A 132 -8.23 -46.37 -6.39
CA ASP A 132 -7.29 -47.12 -5.57
C ASP A 132 -5.87 -46.98 -6.13
N VAL A 133 -5.74 -46.91 -7.45
CA VAL A 133 -4.48 -46.60 -8.15
C VAL A 133 -3.98 -45.22 -7.79
N ARG A 134 -4.86 -44.21 -7.86
CA ARG A 134 -4.51 -42.84 -7.47
C ARG A 134 -4.05 -42.76 -6.03
N SER A 135 -4.86 -43.25 -5.10
CA SER A 135 -4.54 -43.25 -3.68
C SER A 135 -3.26 -44.02 -3.40
N THR A 136 -3.07 -45.18 -4.01
CA THR A 136 -1.84 -45.97 -3.80
C THR A 136 -0.62 -45.18 -4.24
N MET A 137 -0.62 -44.64 -5.46
CA MET A 137 0.52 -43.88 -5.98
C MET A 137 0.86 -42.68 -5.09
N GLN A 138 -0.16 -41.94 -4.67
CA GLN A 138 -0.02 -40.76 -3.82
C GLN A 138 0.50 -41.11 -2.43
N LEU A 139 -0.14 -42.06 -1.76
CA LEU A 139 0.17 -42.40 -0.38
C LEU A 139 1.52 -43.11 -0.23
N THR A 140 1.97 -43.85 -1.25
CA THR A 140 3.33 -44.40 -1.25
C THR A 140 4.41 -43.32 -1.41
N ASN A 141 4.19 -42.31 -2.27
CA ASN A 141 5.12 -41.18 -2.40
C ASN A 141 5.12 -40.35 -1.11
N HIS A 142 3.93 -40.00 -0.62
CA HIS A 142 3.72 -39.28 0.63
C HIS A 142 4.42 -39.97 1.82
N GLY A 143 4.28 -41.29 1.94
CA GLY A 143 4.93 -42.05 3.00
C GLY A 143 6.46 -42.01 2.93
N LEU A 144 7.05 -42.02 1.73
CA LEU A 144 8.49 -41.84 1.57
C LEU A 144 8.93 -40.41 1.94
N SER A 145 8.17 -39.38 1.55
CA SER A 145 8.45 -37.99 1.95
C SER A 145 8.37 -37.82 3.47
N TYR A 146 7.35 -38.38 4.12
CA TYR A 146 7.18 -38.28 5.58
C TYR A 146 8.32 -38.95 6.36
N MET A 147 8.92 -40.02 5.84
CA MET A 147 10.11 -40.62 6.44
C MET A 147 11.32 -39.67 6.43
N LEU A 148 11.37 -38.70 5.51
CA LEU A 148 12.43 -37.68 5.45
C LEU A 148 12.19 -36.55 6.46
N PHE A 149 10.93 -36.11 6.65
CA PHE A 149 10.54 -35.01 7.54
C PHE A 149 10.39 -35.41 9.02
N ARG A 150 10.13 -36.68 9.33
CA ARG A 150 10.00 -37.21 10.70
C ARG A 150 10.95 -38.40 10.91
N PRO A 151 12.27 -38.15 10.86
CA PRO A 151 13.23 -39.21 10.57
C PRO A 151 13.49 -40.08 11.80
N HIS A 152 13.11 -41.34 11.68
CA HIS A 152 13.76 -42.44 12.38
C HIS A 152 14.64 -43.27 11.42
N ILE A 153 14.79 -42.83 10.17
CA ILE A 153 15.67 -43.47 9.18
C ILE A 153 17.10 -42.90 9.19
N ASP A 154 18.07 -43.74 8.86
CA ASP A 154 19.49 -43.37 8.83
C ASP A 154 19.94 -42.76 7.49
N GLN A 155 21.18 -42.27 7.42
CA GLN A 155 21.73 -41.70 6.19
C GLN A 155 21.79 -42.70 5.03
N ILE A 156 21.95 -44.00 5.34
CA ILE A 156 21.95 -45.05 4.31
C ILE A 156 20.57 -45.13 3.65
N SER A 157 19.52 -45.06 4.45
CA SER A 157 18.12 -45.08 4.00
C SER A 157 17.76 -43.81 3.23
N ARG A 158 18.22 -42.63 3.66
CA ARG A 158 18.12 -41.40 2.86
C ARG A 158 18.78 -41.55 1.50
N SER A 159 19.99 -42.10 1.43
CA SER A 159 20.69 -42.37 0.16
C SER A 159 19.98 -43.40 -0.73
N ARG A 160 19.21 -44.33 -0.15
CA ARG A 160 18.38 -45.27 -0.91
C ARG A 160 17.21 -44.57 -1.59
N ILE A 161 16.51 -43.70 -0.86
CA ILE A 161 15.41 -42.89 -1.40
C ILE A 161 15.94 -41.94 -2.50
N ASP A 162 17.10 -41.33 -2.26
CA ASP A 162 17.80 -40.47 -3.23
C ASP A 162 18.10 -41.21 -4.55
N SER A 163 18.72 -42.39 -4.43
CA SER A 163 19.05 -43.23 -5.59
C SER A 163 17.79 -43.71 -6.32
N PHE A 164 16.72 -44.01 -5.57
CA PHE A 164 15.46 -44.46 -6.12
C PHE A 164 14.80 -43.40 -7.00
N TYR A 165 14.55 -42.20 -6.47
CA TYR A 165 13.90 -41.14 -7.24
C TYR A 165 14.77 -40.62 -8.39
N THR A 166 16.10 -40.56 -8.20
CA THR A 166 17.03 -40.25 -9.29
C THR A 166 16.86 -41.23 -10.45
N HIS A 167 16.90 -42.54 -10.17
CA HIS A 167 16.73 -43.56 -11.19
C HIS A 167 15.33 -43.55 -11.83
N LEU A 168 14.30 -43.26 -11.03
CA LEU A 168 12.92 -43.19 -11.50
C LEU A 168 12.75 -42.06 -12.53
N ILE A 169 13.27 -40.87 -12.24
CA ILE A 169 13.21 -39.70 -13.14
C ILE A 169 14.04 -39.95 -14.41
N GLU A 170 15.24 -40.53 -14.30
CA GLU A 170 16.07 -40.90 -15.45
C GLU A 170 15.40 -41.94 -16.36
N SER A 171 14.65 -42.87 -15.76
CA SER A 171 13.98 -43.96 -16.50
C SER A 171 12.68 -43.50 -17.17
N PHE A 172 12.00 -42.50 -16.61
CA PHE A 172 10.71 -42.00 -17.08
C PHE A 172 10.69 -40.48 -17.31
N PRO A 173 11.62 -39.93 -18.13
CA PRO A 173 11.76 -38.49 -18.31
C PRO A 173 10.53 -37.82 -18.93
N GLY A 174 9.78 -38.55 -19.77
CA GLY A 174 8.54 -38.06 -20.38
C GLY A 174 7.36 -37.92 -19.41
N LEU A 175 7.49 -38.40 -18.16
CA LEU A 175 6.49 -38.25 -17.10
C LEU A 175 6.96 -37.33 -15.97
N LEU A 176 8.24 -37.41 -15.61
CA LEU A 176 8.75 -36.86 -14.35
C LEU A 176 9.68 -35.66 -14.50
N ARG A 177 9.95 -35.18 -15.73
CA ARG A 177 10.67 -33.91 -15.94
C ARG A 177 9.72 -32.72 -16.08
N SER A 178 10.21 -31.54 -15.72
CA SER A 178 9.48 -30.27 -15.69
C SER A 178 9.42 -29.59 -17.07
N ASP A 179 10.30 -29.96 -18.00
CA ASP A 179 10.24 -29.55 -19.41
C ASP A 179 9.06 -30.19 -20.18
N ILE A 180 8.37 -31.15 -19.56
CA ILE A 180 7.14 -31.75 -20.09
C ILE A 180 5.91 -30.96 -19.62
N THR A 181 4.98 -30.68 -20.52
CA THR A 181 3.71 -30.01 -20.19
C THR A 181 2.54 -30.98 -20.35
N PHE A 182 1.71 -31.09 -19.32
CA PHE A 182 0.53 -31.96 -19.33
C PHE A 182 -0.76 -31.18 -19.58
N SER A 183 -1.77 -31.81 -20.16
CA SER A 183 -3.08 -31.17 -20.32
C SER A 183 -3.93 -31.41 -19.06
N PRO A 184 -4.44 -30.36 -18.39
CA PRO A 184 -5.31 -30.51 -17.23
C PRO A 184 -6.60 -31.30 -17.50
N ALA A 185 -7.03 -31.36 -18.76
CA ALA A 185 -8.25 -32.05 -19.16
C ALA A 185 -8.06 -33.57 -19.28
N THR A 186 -6.88 -34.02 -19.72
CA THR A 186 -6.61 -35.45 -19.97
C THR A 186 -5.68 -36.09 -18.95
N ASP A 187 -4.79 -35.30 -18.34
CA ASP A 187 -3.68 -35.78 -17.52
C ASP A 187 -3.64 -35.12 -16.12
N PRO A 188 -4.78 -34.97 -15.43
CA PRO A 188 -4.91 -34.08 -14.27
C PRO A 188 -4.06 -34.45 -13.04
N TYR A 189 -3.47 -35.64 -13.03
CA TYR A 189 -2.70 -36.16 -11.89
C TYR A 189 -1.21 -36.28 -12.16
N LEU A 190 -0.77 -36.11 -13.41
CA LEU A 190 0.63 -36.32 -13.77
C LEU A 190 1.53 -35.22 -13.21
N VAL A 191 1.04 -33.97 -13.11
CA VAL A 191 1.81 -32.88 -12.49
C VAL A 191 2.07 -33.15 -11.01
N SER A 192 1.02 -33.53 -10.25
CA SER A 192 1.17 -33.88 -8.82
C SER A 192 2.09 -35.08 -8.62
N LEU A 193 2.00 -36.11 -9.49
CA LEU A 193 2.91 -37.25 -9.45
C LEU A 193 4.37 -36.83 -9.67
N ARG A 194 4.62 -36.00 -10.68
CA ARG A 194 5.95 -35.43 -10.94
C ARG A 194 6.46 -34.66 -9.72
N SER A 195 5.66 -33.75 -9.17
CA SER A 195 6.04 -32.96 -7.99
C SER A 195 6.43 -33.85 -6.81
N GLN A 196 5.66 -34.91 -6.56
CA GLN A 196 5.93 -35.87 -5.48
C GLN A 196 7.15 -36.76 -5.71
N ALA A 197 7.58 -36.95 -6.96
CA ALA A 197 8.82 -37.66 -7.27
C ALA A 197 10.07 -36.76 -7.16
N GLN A 198 9.91 -35.46 -7.45
CA GLN A 198 11.01 -34.49 -7.42
C GLN A 198 11.29 -33.98 -6.00
N LEU A 199 10.25 -33.62 -5.23
CA LEU A 199 10.37 -33.04 -3.89
C LEU A 199 11.23 -33.82 -2.90
N PRO A 200 11.12 -35.16 -2.79
CA PRO A 200 11.93 -35.92 -1.83
C PRO A 200 13.44 -35.75 -2.02
N LEU A 201 13.89 -35.42 -3.24
CA LEU A 201 15.31 -35.23 -3.54
C LEU A 201 15.88 -33.92 -2.96
N LEU A 202 15.04 -32.97 -2.55
CA LEU A 202 15.49 -31.77 -1.84
C LEU A 202 15.92 -32.13 -0.40
N GLU A 203 15.26 -33.13 0.19
CA GLU A 203 15.42 -33.52 1.60
C GLU A 203 16.43 -34.65 1.85
N THR A 204 16.75 -35.44 0.83
CA THR A 204 17.63 -36.60 1.02
C THR A 204 19.07 -36.20 1.34
N GLN A 205 19.54 -35.03 0.88
CA GLN A 205 20.84 -34.47 1.23
C GLN A 205 20.85 -32.92 1.06
N PRO A 206 21.77 -32.20 1.73
CA PRO A 206 21.83 -30.73 1.66
C PRO A 206 22.01 -30.16 0.23
N LEU A 207 21.27 -29.10 -0.10
CA LEU A 207 21.27 -28.40 -1.39
C LEU A 207 22.51 -27.53 -1.62
N THR A 208 23.69 -28.16 -1.68
CA THR A 208 24.91 -27.49 -2.16
C THR A 208 24.75 -27.03 -3.61
N GLU A 209 25.49 -25.99 -4.04
CA GLU A 209 25.45 -25.46 -5.41
C GLU A 209 25.63 -26.57 -6.49
N SER A 210 26.56 -27.49 -6.28
CA SER A 210 26.78 -28.65 -7.16
C SER A 210 25.57 -29.59 -7.23
N ARG A 211 24.93 -29.85 -6.08
CA ARG A 211 23.72 -30.69 -6.02
C ARG A 211 22.55 -29.99 -6.69
N LYS A 212 22.38 -28.68 -6.49
CA LYS A 212 21.33 -27.89 -7.15
C LYS A 212 21.44 -27.97 -8.67
N ASN A 213 22.62 -27.76 -9.23
CA ASN A 213 22.84 -27.92 -10.68
C ASN A 213 22.53 -29.35 -11.16
N THR A 214 22.96 -30.37 -10.41
CA THR A 214 22.68 -31.78 -10.75
C THR A 214 21.18 -32.08 -10.74
N LEU A 215 20.44 -31.57 -9.76
CA LEU A 215 18.99 -31.74 -9.64
C LEU A 215 18.24 -30.95 -10.70
N ALA A 216 18.65 -29.72 -11.01
CA ALA A 216 18.07 -28.92 -12.08
C ALA A 216 18.16 -29.65 -13.45
N ASP A 217 19.32 -30.20 -13.77
CA ASP A 217 19.53 -31.02 -14.97
C ASP A 217 18.65 -32.27 -14.99
N LEU A 218 18.58 -32.98 -13.85
CA LEU A 218 17.76 -34.18 -13.67
C LEU A 218 16.28 -33.88 -13.88
N PHE A 219 15.78 -32.82 -13.24
CA PHE A 219 14.39 -32.36 -13.32
C PHE A 219 14.05 -31.73 -14.67
N GLY A 220 15.04 -31.31 -15.45
CA GLY A 220 14.80 -30.62 -16.71
C GLY A 220 14.29 -29.21 -16.52
N LEU A 221 14.79 -28.50 -15.50
CA LEU A 221 14.53 -27.08 -15.36
C LEU A 221 15.26 -26.32 -16.47
N THR A 222 14.60 -25.30 -17.03
CA THR A 222 15.18 -24.46 -18.08
C THR A 222 14.79 -23.00 -17.88
N GLY A 223 15.62 -22.09 -18.37
CA GLY A 223 15.36 -20.65 -18.35
C GLY A 223 15.10 -20.12 -16.93
N LEU A 224 14.05 -19.31 -16.77
CA LEU A 224 13.76 -18.65 -15.51
C LEU A 224 13.36 -19.61 -14.36
N ARG A 225 12.83 -20.80 -14.67
CA ARG A 225 12.47 -21.81 -13.67
C ARG A 225 13.69 -22.47 -13.04
N ASP A 226 14.77 -22.60 -13.82
CA ASP A 226 16.08 -23.02 -13.30
C ASP A 226 16.64 -21.95 -12.36
N SER A 227 16.65 -20.70 -12.79
CA SER A 227 17.10 -19.56 -11.95
C SER A 227 16.40 -19.50 -10.59
N LEU A 228 15.08 -19.66 -10.55
CA LEU A 228 14.33 -19.66 -9.29
C LEU A 228 14.82 -20.74 -8.32
N PHE A 229 14.99 -21.97 -8.80
CA PHE A 229 15.46 -23.08 -7.97
C PHE A 229 16.91 -22.88 -7.50
N ILE A 230 17.79 -22.41 -8.40
CA ILE A 230 19.19 -22.16 -8.05
C ILE A 230 19.32 -21.04 -7.00
N HIS A 231 18.52 -19.97 -7.09
CA HIS A 231 18.63 -18.81 -6.20
C HIS A 231 17.89 -18.98 -4.86
N TYR A 232 16.72 -19.62 -4.85
CA TYR A 232 15.82 -19.64 -3.68
C TYR A 232 15.53 -21.04 -3.13
N ASP A 233 16.13 -22.09 -3.69
CA ASP A 233 16.05 -23.49 -3.26
C ASP A 233 14.68 -24.17 -3.39
N PHE A 234 13.66 -23.50 -3.93
CA PHE A 234 12.32 -24.06 -4.13
C PHE A 234 12.04 -24.45 -5.58
N LEU A 235 11.15 -25.43 -5.79
CA LEU A 235 10.65 -25.80 -7.11
C LEU A 235 9.34 -25.08 -7.47
N LEU A 236 9.26 -24.52 -8.68
CA LEU A 236 8.01 -23.98 -9.23
C LEU A 236 7.24 -25.07 -9.98
N PHE A 237 6.07 -25.44 -9.45
CA PHE A 237 5.13 -26.34 -10.08
C PHE A 237 3.97 -25.56 -10.70
N ASP A 238 4.15 -25.10 -11.93
CA ASP A 238 3.13 -24.34 -12.65
C ASP A 238 2.69 -25.04 -13.94
N ASN A 239 3.21 -26.24 -14.20
CA ASN A 239 2.98 -26.98 -15.45
C ASN A 239 3.30 -26.13 -16.70
N ASN A 240 4.30 -25.25 -16.59
CA ASN A 240 4.67 -24.25 -17.61
C ASN A 240 3.54 -23.26 -17.97
N GLY A 241 2.60 -23.04 -17.03
CA GLY A 241 1.45 -22.14 -17.20
C GLY A 241 1.78 -20.66 -16.99
N PHE A 242 2.77 -20.31 -16.16
CA PHE A 242 3.19 -18.92 -16.00
C PHE A 242 4.00 -18.42 -17.20
N SER A 243 3.67 -17.19 -17.63
CA SER A 243 4.47 -16.45 -18.60
C SER A 243 5.84 -16.07 -18.02
N ASP A 244 6.82 -15.79 -18.88
CA ASP A 244 8.14 -15.32 -18.45
C ASP A 244 8.03 -14.04 -17.60
N SER A 245 7.11 -13.14 -17.91
CA SER A 245 6.86 -11.93 -17.11
C SER A 245 6.37 -12.24 -15.70
N SER A 246 5.50 -13.24 -15.54
CA SER A 246 5.04 -13.68 -14.22
C SER A 246 6.19 -14.30 -13.41
N ILE A 247 7.06 -15.08 -14.05
CA ILE A 247 8.23 -15.68 -13.38
C ILE A 247 9.24 -14.61 -12.97
N VAL A 248 9.47 -13.59 -13.81
CA VAL A 248 10.31 -12.42 -13.46
C VAL A 248 9.72 -11.66 -12.26
N ALA A 249 8.40 -11.50 -12.19
CA ALA A 249 7.74 -10.86 -11.05
C ALA A 249 7.90 -11.68 -9.76
N ILE A 250 7.76 -13.01 -9.84
CA ILE A 250 8.00 -13.94 -8.73
C ILE A 250 9.46 -13.88 -8.28
N ASP A 251 10.42 -13.94 -9.21
CA ASP A 251 11.86 -13.80 -8.92
C ASP A 251 12.14 -12.47 -8.19
N ARG A 252 11.59 -11.36 -8.71
CA ARG A 252 11.73 -10.06 -8.07
C ARG A 252 11.18 -10.08 -6.66
N TYR A 253 9.98 -10.60 -6.41
CA TYR A 253 9.43 -10.70 -5.07
C TYR A 253 10.35 -11.43 -4.10
N PHE A 254 10.80 -12.64 -4.44
CA PHE A 254 11.69 -13.42 -3.57
C PHE A 254 13.07 -12.77 -3.40
N SER A 255 13.54 -11.99 -4.37
CA SER A 255 14.77 -11.18 -4.24
C SER A 255 14.66 -10.07 -3.19
N THR A 256 13.44 -9.60 -2.88
CA THR A 256 13.20 -8.52 -1.90
C THR A 256 13.00 -9.02 -0.46
N ILE A 257 12.87 -10.33 -0.25
CA ILE A 257 12.66 -10.93 1.07
C ILE A 257 13.96 -11.58 1.54
N PRO A 258 14.44 -11.27 2.76
CA PRO A 258 15.60 -11.95 3.35
C PRO A 258 15.42 -13.46 3.36
N ARG A 259 16.44 -14.18 2.90
CA ARG A 259 16.40 -15.65 2.81
C ARG A 259 16.27 -16.31 4.18
N GLU A 260 16.66 -15.64 5.26
CA GLU A 260 16.58 -16.15 6.62
C GLU A 260 15.16 -16.15 7.19
N LEU A 261 14.22 -15.42 6.59
CA LEU A 261 12.83 -15.31 7.08
C LEU A 261 11.94 -16.44 6.60
N TYR A 262 12.36 -17.24 5.63
CA TYR A 262 11.54 -18.31 5.07
C TYR A 262 12.40 -19.52 4.71
N ASP A 263 11.77 -20.69 4.72
CA ASP A 263 12.29 -21.89 4.08
C ASP A 263 11.17 -22.50 3.25
N LEU A 264 11.37 -22.63 1.95
CA LEU A 264 10.33 -23.00 0.99
C LEU A 264 10.81 -24.15 0.12
N ASP A 265 10.04 -25.24 0.07
CA ASP A 265 10.36 -26.42 -0.76
C ASP A 265 9.77 -26.27 -2.17
N TYR A 266 8.54 -25.73 -2.26
CA TYR A 266 7.88 -25.50 -3.54
C TYR A 266 6.86 -24.37 -3.55
N MET A 267 6.67 -23.82 -4.73
CA MET A 267 5.56 -22.96 -5.10
C MET A 267 4.71 -23.66 -6.15
N SER A 268 3.40 -23.58 -6.02
CA SER A 268 2.46 -24.19 -6.97
C SER A 268 1.41 -23.21 -7.47
N ALA A 269 0.90 -23.48 -8.67
CA ALA A 269 -0.33 -22.89 -9.18
C ALA A 269 -1.23 -24.03 -9.66
N ILE A 270 -1.91 -24.67 -8.71
CA ILE A 270 -2.63 -25.95 -8.95
C ILE A 270 -3.71 -25.87 -10.02
N ASP A 271 -4.25 -24.68 -10.26
CA ASP A 271 -5.25 -24.42 -11.30
C ASP A 271 -4.70 -24.70 -12.72
N PHE A 272 -3.38 -24.69 -12.93
CA PHE A 272 -2.74 -25.10 -14.19
C PHE A 272 -2.61 -26.63 -14.38
N TRP A 273 -3.05 -27.45 -13.40
CA TRP A 273 -2.76 -28.89 -13.39
C TRP A 273 -4.01 -29.76 -13.60
N GLY A 274 -5.19 -29.34 -13.11
CA GLY A 274 -6.43 -30.13 -13.11
C GLY A 274 -7.09 -30.22 -11.72
N PRO A 275 -8.08 -31.12 -11.47
CA PRO A 275 -8.71 -31.29 -10.16
C PRO A 275 -7.71 -31.38 -9.01
N ARG A 276 -8.05 -30.71 -7.90
CA ARG A 276 -7.20 -30.45 -6.73
C ARG A 276 -6.70 -31.75 -6.08
N TYR A 277 -5.38 -31.99 -6.14
CA TYR A 277 -4.70 -33.01 -5.34
C TYR A 277 -3.53 -32.39 -4.57
N THR A 278 -3.32 -32.89 -3.36
CA THR A 278 -2.32 -32.36 -2.43
C THR A 278 -0.91 -32.77 -2.87
N VAL A 279 -0.01 -31.80 -2.92
CA VAL A 279 1.44 -32.04 -2.95
C VAL A 279 1.92 -31.94 -1.51
N TRP A 280 2.57 -33.00 -1.03
CA TRP A 280 3.03 -33.08 0.35
C TRP A 280 4.51 -32.71 0.44
N ALA A 281 4.78 -31.57 1.04
CA ALA A 281 6.10 -31.14 1.50
C ALA A 281 5.99 -30.58 2.93
N GLU A 282 7.12 -30.21 3.53
CA GLU A 282 7.10 -29.57 4.84
C GLU A 282 6.73 -28.09 4.70
N TRP A 283 7.26 -27.41 3.67
CA TRP A 283 7.03 -25.99 3.42
C TRP A 283 6.65 -25.75 1.96
N GLY A 284 5.38 -25.45 1.70
CA GLY A 284 4.90 -25.22 0.33
C GLY A 284 3.79 -24.20 0.27
N ILE A 285 3.76 -23.45 -0.83
CA ILE A 285 2.73 -22.42 -1.09
C ILE A 285 1.96 -22.70 -2.38
N ASN A 286 0.71 -22.26 -2.43
CA ASN A 286 -0.10 -22.33 -3.63
C ASN A 286 -0.73 -20.97 -3.96
N VAL A 287 -0.41 -20.44 -5.14
CA VAL A 287 -1.05 -19.24 -5.69
C VAL A 287 -2.12 -19.62 -6.72
N PHE A 288 -2.95 -18.67 -7.12
CA PHE A 288 -3.90 -18.85 -8.22
C PHE A 288 -3.19 -18.91 -9.58
N ALA A 289 -3.84 -19.52 -10.58
CA ALA A 289 -3.43 -19.42 -11.99
C ALA A 289 -3.71 -18.04 -12.60
N GLU A 290 -3.23 -16.99 -11.93
CA GLU A 290 -3.34 -15.61 -12.36
C GLU A 290 -2.03 -15.15 -12.99
N GLN A 291 -2.05 -14.44 -14.11
CA GLN A 291 -0.82 -13.90 -14.70
C GLN A 291 -0.54 -12.54 -14.08
N VAL A 292 0.74 -12.13 -14.05
CA VAL A 292 1.03 -10.73 -13.71
C VAL A 292 0.29 -9.80 -14.69
N ARG A 293 -0.26 -8.71 -14.19
CA ARG A 293 -1.07 -7.70 -14.89
C ARG A 293 -2.45 -8.14 -15.33
N SER A 294 -2.94 -9.32 -14.95
CA SER A 294 -4.32 -9.72 -15.28
C SER A 294 -5.38 -9.17 -14.34
N GLY A 295 -4.99 -8.75 -13.13
CA GLY A 295 -5.89 -8.20 -12.13
C GLY A 295 -5.17 -7.24 -11.19
N ARG A 296 -5.90 -6.23 -10.73
CA ARG A 296 -5.41 -5.23 -9.78
C ARG A 296 -6.50 -4.88 -8.77
N GLY A 297 -6.10 -4.46 -7.57
CA GLY A 297 -7.02 -4.15 -6.49
C GLY A 297 -6.44 -3.26 -5.41
N ASN A 298 -7.33 -2.60 -4.68
CA ASN A 298 -7.02 -1.90 -3.43
C ASN A 298 -7.24 -2.84 -2.25
N HIS A 299 -6.18 -3.04 -1.47
CA HIS A 299 -6.16 -3.88 -0.28
C HIS A 299 -6.33 -3.10 1.03
N PHE A 300 -6.45 -1.78 0.95
CA PHE A 300 -6.69 -0.92 2.10
C PHE A 300 -8.18 -0.60 2.27
N PRO A 301 -8.61 -0.36 3.52
CA PRO A 301 -9.97 0.05 3.82
C PRO A 301 -10.17 1.55 3.46
N ARG A 302 -11.40 2.06 3.55
CA ARG A 302 -11.76 3.39 3.01
C ARG A 302 -11.19 4.58 3.80
N GLU A 303 -10.55 4.33 4.94
CA GLU A 303 -9.95 5.32 5.83
C GLU A 303 -8.75 6.04 5.22
N LEU A 304 -8.13 5.44 4.19
CA LEU A 304 -7.02 6.04 3.47
C LEU A 304 -7.28 6.06 1.96
N ASN A 305 -6.49 6.87 1.24
CA ASN A 305 -6.52 6.92 -0.21
C ASN A 305 -6.24 5.53 -0.81
N PRO A 306 -7.00 5.09 -1.81
CA PRO A 306 -6.80 3.77 -2.39
C PRO A 306 -5.43 3.65 -3.03
N VAL A 307 -4.75 2.53 -2.77
CA VAL A 307 -3.53 2.11 -3.49
C VAL A 307 -3.90 0.96 -4.41
N CYS A 308 -3.19 0.79 -5.53
CA CYS A 308 -3.53 -0.22 -6.52
C CYS A 308 -2.33 -1.13 -6.81
N ALA A 309 -2.40 -2.38 -6.31
CA ALA A 309 -1.39 -3.40 -6.54
C ALA A 309 -1.89 -4.52 -7.46
N ASP A 310 -0.95 -5.23 -8.06
CA ASP A 310 -1.19 -6.43 -8.86
C ASP A 310 -1.66 -7.62 -7.99
N ASN A 311 -2.75 -8.28 -8.39
CA ASN A 311 -3.37 -9.33 -7.59
C ASN A 311 -2.47 -10.56 -7.41
N LEU A 312 -1.72 -11.00 -8.44
CA LEU A 312 -0.82 -12.14 -8.33
C LEU A 312 0.25 -11.85 -7.28
N MET A 313 0.81 -10.65 -7.28
CA MET A 313 1.86 -10.27 -6.34
C MET A 313 1.36 -10.20 -4.90
N ILE A 314 0.14 -9.72 -4.69
CA ILE A 314 -0.44 -9.65 -3.34
C ILE A 314 -0.85 -11.03 -2.82
N VAL A 315 -1.36 -11.91 -3.68
CA VAL A 315 -1.61 -13.32 -3.32
C VAL A 315 -0.31 -14.05 -3.03
N LEU A 316 0.74 -13.84 -3.85
CA LEU A 316 2.06 -14.38 -3.56
C LEU A 316 2.58 -13.88 -2.20
N ALA A 317 2.39 -12.60 -1.90
CA ALA A 317 2.79 -12.03 -0.63
C ALA A 317 2.09 -12.68 0.56
N HIS A 318 0.78 -12.91 0.43
CA HIS A 318 -0.03 -13.62 1.41
C HIS A 318 0.52 -15.03 1.69
N GLU A 319 0.64 -15.84 0.63
CA GLU A 319 1.00 -17.25 0.75
C GLU A 319 2.44 -17.43 1.26
N ALA A 320 3.39 -16.62 0.77
CA ALA A 320 4.76 -16.63 1.28
C ALA A 320 4.84 -16.22 2.76
N ASN A 321 3.95 -15.36 3.24
CA ASN A 321 3.93 -14.94 4.64
C ASN A 321 3.33 -15.99 5.58
N HIS A 322 2.56 -16.98 5.11
CA HIS A 322 2.30 -18.18 5.91
C HIS A 322 3.59 -18.93 6.25
N ILE A 323 4.55 -18.96 5.32
CA ILE A 323 5.86 -19.58 5.54
C ILE A 323 6.69 -18.73 6.50
N VAL A 324 6.74 -17.41 6.33
CA VAL A 324 7.44 -16.52 7.29
C VAL A 324 6.87 -16.69 8.70
N ASP A 325 5.55 -16.77 8.83
CA ASP A 325 4.91 -16.96 10.13
C ASP A 325 5.27 -18.32 10.76
N ALA A 326 5.23 -19.39 9.97
CA ALA A 326 5.43 -20.74 10.48
C ALA A 326 6.92 -21.12 10.66
N TYR A 327 7.81 -20.62 9.81
CA TYR A 327 9.25 -20.92 9.84
C TYR A 327 10.02 -19.97 10.75
N TYR A 328 9.74 -18.67 10.70
CA TYR A 328 10.51 -17.67 11.44
C TYR A 328 9.80 -17.23 12.71
N VAL A 329 8.57 -16.69 12.60
CA VAL A 329 7.84 -16.13 13.74
C VAL A 329 7.51 -17.19 14.79
N ALA A 330 7.02 -18.37 14.37
CA ALA A 330 6.64 -19.44 15.30
C ALA A 330 7.83 -20.11 16.01
N ASN A 331 9.03 -20.02 15.43
CA ASN A 331 10.26 -20.57 16.01
C ASN A 331 10.99 -19.59 16.95
N ASP A 332 10.60 -18.31 16.95
CA ASP A 332 11.05 -17.34 17.95
C ASP A 332 10.00 -17.18 19.07
N ASN A 333 10.38 -17.56 20.30
CA ASN A 333 9.47 -17.53 21.45
C ASN A 333 8.91 -16.12 21.75
N ASN A 334 9.68 -15.06 21.50
CA ASN A 334 9.24 -13.69 21.76
C ASN A 334 8.27 -13.22 20.66
N LEU A 335 8.58 -13.47 19.40
CA LEU A 335 7.71 -13.11 18.27
C LEU A 335 6.39 -13.90 18.31
N ALA A 336 6.44 -15.21 18.58
CA ALA A 336 5.25 -16.05 18.73
C ALA A 336 4.36 -15.60 19.89
N ALA A 337 4.96 -15.26 21.03
CA ALA A 337 4.23 -14.71 22.18
C ALA A 337 3.63 -13.33 21.86
N ARG A 338 4.38 -12.47 21.16
CA ARG A 338 3.91 -11.14 20.72
C ARG A 338 2.72 -11.26 19.79
N LYS A 339 2.79 -12.10 18.75
CA LYS A 339 1.67 -12.38 17.83
C LYS A 339 0.41 -12.82 18.58
N SER A 340 0.56 -13.78 19.48
CA SER A 340 -0.55 -14.31 20.29
C SER A 340 -1.19 -13.22 21.17
N ALA A 341 -0.37 -12.33 21.74
CA ALA A 341 -0.85 -11.21 22.55
C ALA A 341 -1.60 -10.17 21.72
N LEU A 342 -1.11 -9.83 20.52
CA LEU A 342 -1.78 -8.90 19.59
C LEU A 342 -3.17 -9.42 19.20
N ILE A 343 -3.29 -10.70 18.83
CA ILE A 343 -4.58 -11.32 18.50
C ILE A 343 -5.51 -11.30 19.72
N SER A 344 -5.00 -11.66 20.90
CA SER A 344 -5.82 -11.70 22.13
C SER A 344 -6.31 -10.32 22.57
N ARG A 345 -5.55 -9.26 22.31
CA ARG A 345 -5.91 -7.87 22.69
C ARG A 345 -6.89 -7.26 21.69
N ALA A 346 -6.69 -7.52 20.40
CA ALA A 346 -7.62 -7.08 19.36
C ALA A 346 -8.98 -7.78 19.47
N GLY A 347 -8.97 -9.08 19.83
CA GLY A 347 -10.18 -9.82 20.13
C GLY A 347 -11.11 -9.94 18.92
N ASN A 348 -12.40 -9.69 19.11
CA ASN A 348 -13.39 -9.84 18.04
C ASN A 348 -13.66 -8.54 17.27
N ASP A 349 -13.04 -7.42 17.62
CA ASP A 349 -13.28 -6.15 16.96
C ASP A 349 -12.44 -6.03 15.69
N SER A 350 -13.09 -6.02 14.52
CA SER A 350 -12.40 -5.95 13.24
C SER A 350 -11.57 -4.67 13.08
N LEU A 351 -11.93 -3.55 13.73
CA LEU A 351 -11.17 -2.30 13.66
C LEU A 351 -9.88 -2.32 14.51
N GLN A 352 -9.73 -3.31 15.40
CA GLN A 352 -8.47 -3.56 16.12
C GLN A 352 -7.44 -4.33 15.29
N TYR A 353 -7.74 -4.67 14.04
CA TYR A 353 -6.80 -5.28 13.11
C TYR A 353 -6.47 -4.31 11.99
N LEU A 354 -5.23 -4.30 11.47
CA LEU A 354 -4.89 -3.55 10.25
C LEU A 354 -5.80 -3.97 9.09
N ARG A 355 -5.96 -5.29 8.91
CA ARG A 355 -6.88 -5.84 7.93
C ARG A 355 -8.28 -6.04 8.49
N SER A 356 -9.08 -4.99 8.42
CA SER A 356 -10.43 -4.93 9.02
C SER A 356 -11.56 -5.48 8.13
N MET A 357 -11.25 -5.94 6.93
CA MET A 357 -12.23 -6.37 5.93
C MET A 357 -12.86 -7.76 6.20
N PHE A 358 -12.51 -8.39 7.33
CA PHE A 358 -13.04 -9.70 7.73
C PHE A 358 -14.11 -9.59 8.81
N ASP A 359 -14.92 -10.64 8.91
CA ASP A 359 -15.95 -10.77 9.94
C ASP A 359 -15.34 -10.65 11.35
N PRO A 360 -16.05 -10.01 12.30
CA PRO A 360 -15.65 -9.93 13.70
C PRO A 360 -15.23 -11.29 14.29
N GLY A 361 -14.00 -11.36 14.82
CA GLY A 361 -13.44 -12.58 15.42
C GLY A 361 -12.77 -13.56 14.45
N PHE A 362 -12.63 -13.22 13.16
CA PHE A 362 -11.95 -14.06 12.17
C PHE A 362 -10.55 -14.50 12.63
N PHE A 363 -9.69 -13.58 13.04
CA PHE A 363 -8.32 -13.90 13.47
C PHE A 363 -8.23 -14.60 14.82
N VAL A 364 -9.29 -14.57 15.64
CA VAL A 364 -9.38 -15.38 16.86
C VAL A 364 -9.69 -16.83 16.51
N ALA A 365 -10.57 -17.04 15.52
CA ALA A 365 -10.92 -18.38 15.04
C ALA A 365 -9.82 -18.99 14.15
N ALA A 366 -9.08 -18.15 13.42
CA ALA A 366 -8.06 -18.53 12.46
C ALA A 366 -6.76 -17.71 12.68
N PRO A 367 -6.05 -17.91 13.81
CA PRO A 367 -4.87 -17.13 14.15
C PRO A 367 -3.70 -17.30 13.17
N GLN A 368 -3.66 -18.39 12.40
CA GLN A 368 -2.69 -18.60 11.33
C GLN A 368 -2.87 -17.64 10.13
N GLU A 369 -4.04 -17.02 9.99
CA GLU A 369 -4.34 -16.05 8.93
C GLU A 369 -3.87 -14.65 9.29
N PHE A 370 -3.60 -14.38 10.56
CA PHE A 370 -3.31 -13.04 11.08
C PHE A 370 -2.11 -12.39 10.37
N PHE A 371 -1.00 -13.11 10.29
CA PHE A 371 0.20 -12.59 9.64
C PHE A 371 -0.02 -12.54 8.12
N ALA A 372 -0.24 -13.68 7.46
CA ALA A 372 -0.45 -13.72 6.01
C ALA A 372 -1.46 -12.69 5.47
N SER A 373 -2.56 -12.45 6.17
CA SER A 373 -3.56 -11.45 5.77
C SER A 373 -3.02 -10.02 5.82
N ILE A 374 -2.33 -9.61 6.90
CA ILE A 374 -1.75 -8.25 7.00
C ILE A 374 -0.64 -8.05 5.96
N ALA A 375 0.05 -9.13 5.56
CA ALA A 375 1.05 -9.07 4.51
C ALA A 375 0.50 -8.52 3.19
N ASN A 376 -0.79 -8.72 2.88
CA ASN A 376 -1.39 -8.12 1.69
C ASN A 376 -1.33 -6.59 1.71
N GLU A 377 -1.55 -5.94 2.86
CA GLU A 377 -1.42 -4.48 2.98
C GLU A 377 0.05 -4.07 3.06
N TRP A 378 0.85 -4.82 3.83
CA TRP A 378 2.27 -4.52 4.02
C TRP A 378 3.06 -4.52 2.70
N PHE A 379 2.83 -5.52 1.84
CA PHE A 379 3.50 -5.64 0.54
C PHE A 379 2.82 -4.83 -0.57
N ASP A 380 1.55 -4.44 -0.41
CA ASP A 380 0.93 -3.43 -1.29
C ASP A 380 1.62 -2.08 -1.07
N HIS A 381 1.58 -1.57 0.18
CA HIS A 381 2.28 -0.34 0.54
C HIS A 381 2.55 -0.25 2.06
N SER A 382 3.80 -0.46 2.48
CA SER A 382 4.15 -0.53 3.92
C SER A 382 3.96 0.79 4.67
N LEU A 383 4.35 1.93 4.07
CA LEU A 383 4.10 3.24 4.68
C LEU A 383 2.61 3.51 4.86
N HIS A 384 1.80 3.15 3.87
CA HIS A 384 0.35 3.27 3.94
C HIS A 384 -0.26 2.37 5.04
N THR A 385 0.29 1.16 5.22
CA THR A 385 -0.05 0.25 6.33
C THR A 385 0.30 0.85 7.69
N LEU A 386 1.48 1.48 7.82
CA LEU A 386 1.87 2.18 9.05
C LEU A 386 0.93 3.35 9.36
N ARG A 387 0.60 4.16 8.35
CA ARG A 387 -0.34 5.29 8.47
C ARG A 387 -1.73 4.82 8.89
N LEU A 388 -2.23 3.69 8.37
CA LEU A 388 -3.50 3.11 8.80
C LEU A 388 -3.49 2.77 10.29
N GLY A 389 -2.38 2.20 10.77
CA GLY A 389 -2.18 1.91 12.18
C GLY A 389 -2.25 3.15 13.06
N ILE A 390 -1.62 4.26 12.63
CA ILE A 390 -1.60 5.55 13.33
C ILE A 390 -2.98 6.21 13.32
N GLU A 391 -3.65 6.24 12.17
CA GLU A 391 -4.99 6.81 12.03
C GLU A 391 -5.96 6.12 12.99
N ARG A 392 -5.95 4.79 13.01
CA ARG A 392 -6.77 4.00 13.93
C ARG A 392 -6.41 4.20 15.39
N PHE A 393 -5.13 4.40 15.69
CA PHE A 393 -4.68 4.73 17.03
C PHE A 393 -5.33 6.03 17.53
N TYR A 394 -5.38 7.08 16.68
CA TYR A 394 -6.05 8.34 17.03
C TYR A 394 -7.57 8.24 17.11
N GLN A 395 -8.17 7.29 16.40
CA GLN A 395 -9.59 6.96 16.53
C GLN A 395 -9.92 6.10 17.78
N GLY A 396 -8.92 5.72 18.57
CA GLY A 396 -9.08 4.96 19.82
C GLY A 396 -8.87 3.44 19.68
N TYR A 397 -8.46 2.94 18.52
CA TYR A 397 -8.10 1.54 18.31
C TYR A 397 -6.58 1.37 18.48
N SER A 398 -6.14 0.88 19.63
CA SER A 398 -4.72 0.84 20.00
C SER A 398 -3.91 -0.28 19.33
N GLU A 399 -4.54 -1.36 18.89
CA GLU A 399 -3.81 -2.55 18.42
C GLU A 399 -3.24 -2.45 17.00
N PRO A 400 -3.88 -1.81 15.99
CA PRO A 400 -3.35 -1.74 14.62
C PRO A 400 -1.91 -1.21 14.51
N ILE A 401 -1.55 -0.15 15.24
CA ILE A 401 -0.17 0.35 15.22
C ILE A 401 0.83 -0.66 15.81
N ASN A 402 0.43 -1.41 16.84
CA ASN A 402 1.26 -2.46 17.42
C ASN A 402 1.49 -3.63 16.43
N GLN A 403 0.56 -3.85 15.50
CA GLN A 403 0.67 -4.84 14.42
C GLN A 403 1.62 -4.35 13.31
N ALA A 404 1.54 -3.07 12.93
CA ALA A 404 2.47 -2.48 11.97
C ALA A 404 3.92 -2.54 12.48
N LEU A 405 4.15 -2.19 13.75
CA LEU A 405 5.47 -2.29 14.37
C LEU A 405 5.95 -3.73 14.54
N PHE A 406 5.04 -4.69 14.70
CA PHE A 406 5.39 -6.12 14.69
C PHE A 406 5.91 -6.56 13.32
N TYR A 407 5.32 -6.05 12.22
CA TYR A 407 5.85 -6.25 10.88
C TYR A 407 7.23 -5.63 10.69
N CYS A 408 7.42 -4.39 11.16
CA CYS A 408 8.74 -3.75 11.14
C CYS A 408 9.78 -4.62 11.86
N ASP A 409 9.44 -5.20 13.01
CA ASP A 409 10.32 -6.04 13.83
C ASP A 409 10.69 -7.35 13.14
N VAL A 410 9.71 -8.05 12.55
CA VAL A 410 9.93 -9.29 11.79
C VAL A 410 10.82 -9.03 10.57
N TYR A 411 10.50 -8.01 9.78
CA TYR A 411 11.23 -7.72 8.53
C TYR A 411 12.56 -6.96 8.73
N SER A 412 12.83 -6.46 9.94
CA SER A 412 14.18 -5.99 10.31
C SER A 412 15.13 -7.14 10.59
N HIS A 413 14.60 -8.34 10.92
CA HIS A 413 15.38 -9.51 11.33
C HIS A 413 16.44 -9.14 12.40
N GLY A 414 16.05 -8.30 13.36
CA GLY A 414 16.93 -7.85 14.45
C GLY A 414 18.02 -6.86 14.05
N THR A 415 18.03 -6.37 12.80
CA THR A 415 18.92 -5.28 12.34
C THR A 415 18.33 -3.90 12.65
N ASP A 416 19.14 -2.86 12.49
CA ASP A 416 18.80 -1.45 12.71
C ASP A 416 18.08 -0.80 11.51
N SER A 417 17.57 -1.60 10.57
CA SER A 417 16.66 -1.14 9.53
C SER A 417 15.64 -2.20 9.17
N THR A 418 14.44 -1.78 8.79
CA THR A 418 13.39 -2.65 8.24
C THR A 418 13.16 -2.35 6.76
N ARG A 419 12.41 -3.20 6.07
CA ARG A 419 12.07 -2.97 4.65
C ARG A 419 10.64 -2.50 4.53
N PHE A 420 10.46 -1.38 3.85
CA PHE A 420 9.14 -0.92 3.41
C PHE A 420 8.97 -1.23 1.94
N TYR A 421 7.87 -1.88 1.62
CA TYR A 421 7.53 -2.40 0.31
C TYR A 421 6.48 -1.54 -0.38
N GLU A 422 6.53 -1.54 -1.69
CA GLU A 422 5.52 -0.96 -2.57
C GLU A 422 5.35 -1.85 -3.81
N THR A 423 4.11 -2.23 -4.11
CA THR A 423 3.78 -3.06 -5.28
C THR A 423 2.92 -2.28 -6.26
N GLY A 424 3.47 -1.97 -7.43
CA GLY A 424 2.73 -1.28 -8.48
C GLY A 424 1.79 -2.19 -9.27
N PRO A 425 0.85 -1.61 -10.05
CA PRO A 425 -0.12 -2.37 -10.87
C PRO A 425 0.54 -3.13 -12.04
N ALA A 426 1.82 -2.87 -12.32
CA ALA A 426 2.60 -3.62 -13.29
C ALA A 426 3.16 -4.95 -12.75
N GLY A 427 2.90 -5.28 -11.47
CA GLY A 427 3.46 -6.42 -10.75
C GLY A 427 4.91 -6.22 -10.30
N VAL A 428 5.33 -4.96 -10.20
CA VAL A 428 6.68 -4.59 -9.79
C VAL A 428 6.68 -4.37 -8.29
N VAL A 429 7.39 -5.22 -7.56
CA VAL A 429 7.63 -5.08 -6.11
C VAL A 429 8.95 -4.35 -5.89
N ASN A 430 8.87 -3.21 -5.23
CA ASN A 430 10.00 -2.40 -4.79
C ASN A 430 10.10 -2.42 -3.27
N PHE A 431 11.29 -2.15 -2.75
CA PHE A 431 11.45 -1.88 -1.34
C PHE A 431 12.53 -0.83 -1.08
N GLN A 432 12.40 -0.15 0.05
CA GLN A 432 13.41 0.74 0.61
C GLN A 432 13.77 0.31 2.03
N TYR A 433 15.00 0.59 2.44
CA TYR A 433 15.41 0.39 3.82
C TYR A 433 14.97 1.60 4.65
N VAL A 434 14.27 1.32 5.75
CA VAL A 434 13.80 2.29 6.74
C VAL A 434 14.61 2.09 8.01
N PRO A 435 15.49 3.03 8.38
CA PRO A 435 16.21 2.98 9.65
C PRO A 435 15.26 2.89 10.85
N ILE A 436 15.67 2.12 11.87
CA ILE A 436 14.90 1.95 13.10
C ILE A 436 15.79 2.28 14.31
N VAL A 437 15.24 2.99 15.29
CA VAL A 437 15.88 3.15 16.60
C VAL A 437 15.09 2.35 17.62
N ARG A 438 15.81 1.60 18.46
CA ARG A 438 15.22 0.76 19.50
C ARG A 438 15.60 1.26 20.89
N ASN A 439 14.63 1.24 21.78
CA ASN A 439 14.85 1.57 23.18
C ASN A 439 15.64 0.45 23.91
N GLY A 440 15.99 0.69 25.18
CA GLY A 440 16.75 -0.27 26.00
C GLY A 440 16.06 -1.61 26.28
N THR A 441 14.78 -1.77 25.90
CA THR A 441 14.04 -3.04 25.97
C THR A 441 13.82 -3.69 24.61
N GLY A 442 14.37 -3.11 23.53
CA GLY A 442 14.34 -3.65 22.18
C GLY A 442 13.13 -3.22 21.34
N GLN A 443 12.23 -2.38 21.87
CA GLN A 443 11.06 -1.87 21.14
C GLN A 443 11.45 -0.73 20.21
N ILE A 444 10.78 -0.63 19.06
CA ILE A 444 11.05 0.40 18.04
C ILE A 444 10.49 1.75 18.52
N GLU A 445 11.35 2.65 18.98
CA GLU A 445 10.95 4.00 19.40
C GLU A 445 10.95 5.01 18.26
N GLU A 446 11.66 4.72 17.16
CA GLU A 446 11.73 5.58 15.98
C GLU A 446 11.80 4.73 14.69
N LEU A 447 11.08 5.18 13.65
CA LEU A 447 11.28 4.75 12.26
C LEU A 447 11.55 5.99 11.41
N ASP A 448 12.53 5.93 10.51
CA ASP A 448 12.88 7.04 9.60
C ASP A 448 12.51 6.68 8.15
N VAL A 449 11.47 7.33 7.61
CA VAL A 449 10.94 7.06 6.27
C VAL A 449 11.06 8.34 5.44
N GLY A 450 12.10 8.44 4.62
CA GLY A 450 12.40 9.65 3.85
C GLY A 450 12.63 10.84 4.77
N ASN A 451 11.79 11.86 4.65
CA ASN A 451 11.80 13.04 5.53
C ASN A 451 10.83 12.90 6.71
N THR A 452 10.38 11.71 7.08
CA THR A 452 9.42 11.53 8.19
C THR A 452 9.94 10.56 9.24
N ARG A 453 10.14 11.06 10.45
CA ARG A 453 10.41 10.28 11.65
C ARG A 453 9.12 9.95 12.38
N PHE A 454 8.82 8.68 12.51
CA PHE A 454 7.70 8.17 13.29
C PHE A 454 8.20 7.78 14.67
N LEU A 455 7.69 8.43 15.71
CA LEU A 455 8.07 8.19 17.09
C LEU A 455 6.99 7.40 17.84
N PHE A 456 7.42 6.49 18.70
CA PHE A 456 6.54 5.64 19.49
C PHE A 456 6.98 5.60 20.96
N SER A 457 6.01 5.71 21.87
CA SER A 457 6.23 5.45 23.30
C SER A 457 5.37 4.28 23.75
N TYR A 458 5.84 3.59 24.80
CA TYR A 458 5.27 2.33 25.24
C TYR A 458 4.90 2.33 26.73
N ASP A 459 3.89 1.53 27.08
CA ASP A 459 3.61 1.20 28.47
C ASP A 459 4.62 0.18 29.04
N GLY A 460 4.49 -0.12 30.34
CA GLY A 460 5.34 -1.11 31.00
C GLY A 460 5.15 -2.57 30.51
N GLN A 461 4.21 -2.83 29.62
CA GLN A 461 3.98 -4.13 28.97
C GLN A 461 4.44 -4.15 27.50
N GLY A 462 4.94 -3.03 26.98
CA GLY A 462 5.41 -2.90 25.61
C GLY A 462 4.32 -2.70 24.56
N TYR A 463 3.23 -2.03 24.92
CA TYR A 463 2.22 -1.59 23.96
C TYR A 463 2.29 -0.09 23.75
N VAL A 464 2.10 0.35 22.51
CA VAL A 464 2.16 1.77 22.13
C VAL A 464 1.12 2.57 22.94
N THR A 465 1.58 3.60 23.64
CA THR A 465 0.76 4.57 24.38
C THR A 465 0.67 5.92 23.68
N SER A 466 1.60 6.20 22.78
CA SER A 466 1.56 7.35 21.88
C SER A 466 2.36 7.04 20.63
N CYS A 467 1.84 7.46 19.49
CA CYS A 467 2.59 7.57 18.24
C CYS A 467 2.55 9.03 17.79
N SER A 468 3.62 9.54 17.20
CA SER A 468 3.66 10.88 16.62
C SER A 468 4.53 10.87 15.38
N MET A 469 4.15 11.65 14.39
CA MET A 469 4.94 11.85 13.18
C MET A 469 5.66 13.18 13.31
N ILE A 470 6.98 13.14 13.29
CA ILE A 470 7.84 14.29 13.09
C ILE A 470 8.33 14.18 11.66
N GLU A 471 7.71 14.89 10.75
CA GLU A 471 8.39 15.20 9.52
C GLU A 471 9.70 15.87 9.92
N ALA A 472 10.83 15.22 9.57
CA ALA A 472 12.11 15.87 9.55
C ALA A 472 11.86 17.21 8.89
N GLN A 473 12.12 18.27 9.64
CA GLN A 473 12.17 19.59 9.09
C GLN A 473 13.17 19.53 7.93
N THR A 474 12.67 19.40 6.70
CA THR A 474 13.18 20.21 5.60
C THR A 474 12.69 21.63 5.87
N ASP A 475 13.10 22.18 7.00
CA ASP A 475 13.16 23.61 7.35
C ASP A 475 12.00 24.55 6.93
N GLY A 476 10.84 24.06 6.49
CA GLY A 476 9.96 24.86 5.63
C GLY A 476 10.67 25.40 4.39
N THR A 477 11.76 24.76 3.94
CA THR A 477 12.56 25.22 2.82
C THR A 477 12.82 24.07 1.88
N GLY A 478 12.19 24.12 0.69
CA GLY A 478 12.68 23.36 -0.45
C GLY A 478 14.16 23.70 -0.69
N ARG A 479 14.88 22.80 -1.35
CA ARG A 479 16.19 23.15 -1.90
C ARG A 479 15.97 23.70 -3.30
N TYR A 480 16.68 24.77 -3.62
CA TYR A 480 16.70 25.32 -4.96
C TYR A 480 18.11 25.20 -5.55
N LEU A 481 18.18 25.14 -6.88
CA LEU A 481 19.43 25.26 -7.61
C LEU A 481 19.96 26.70 -7.50
N SER A 482 21.22 26.87 -7.09
CA SER A 482 21.90 28.17 -7.01
C SER A 482 22.98 28.29 -8.07
N LEU A 483 22.93 29.39 -8.82
CA LEU A 483 23.85 29.70 -9.90
C LEU A 483 24.44 31.12 -9.75
N ASP A 484 25.76 31.24 -9.84
CA ASP A 484 26.54 32.47 -9.66
C ASP A 484 26.71 33.28 -10.96
N GLY A 485 26.34 32.71 -12.10
CA GLY A 485 26.40 33.33 -13.42
C GLY A 485 27.80 33.35 -14.02
N SER A 486 28.65 32.40 -13.63
CA SER A 486 30.03 32.27 -14.11
C SER A 486 30.40 30.81 -14.37
N GLY A 487 29.88 30.24 -15.45
CA GLY A 487 30.26 28.91 -15.93
C GLY A 487 29.67 27.75 -15.13
N ASP A 488 28.63 28.01 -14.33
CA ASP A 488 27.91 27.03 -13.52
C ASP A 488 26.50 26.76 -14.08
N TYR A 489 26.12 25.49 -14.14
CA TYR A 489 24.86 25.05 -14.72
C TYR A 489 24.53 23.59 -14.38
N VAL A 490 23.30 23.18 -14.66
CA VAL A 490 22.93 21.75 -14.72
C VAL A 490 22.93 21.29 -16.17
N SER A 491 23.55 20.15 -16.43
CA SER A 491 23.56 19.45 -17.72
C SER A 491 22.67 18.22 -17.65
N ILE A 492 21.59 18.19 -18.43
CA ILE A 492 20.69 17.04 -18.59
C ILE A 492 20.99 16.37 -19.95
N PRO A 493 21.29 15.06 -19.99
CA PRO A 493 21.63 14.35 -21.22
C PRO A 493 20.57 14.51 -22.32
N ASP A 494 21.02 14.51 -23.57
CA ASP A 494 20.12 14.55 -24.73
C ASP A 494 19.20 13.32 -24.80
N ARG A 495 17.89 13.57 -24.93
CA ARG A 495 16.83 12.56 -25.00
C ARG A 495 15.69 13.00 -25.93
N PRO A 496 15.06 12.07 -26.67
CA PRO A 496 13.95 12.40 -27.59
C PRO A 496 12.73 13.04 -26.92
N GLU A 497 12.45 12.69 -25.68
CA GLU A 497 11.33 13.21 -24.88
C GLU A 497 11.47 14.70 -24.53
N LEU A 498 12.71 15.23 -24.51
CA LEU A 498 13.03 16.64 -24.28
C LEU A 498 13.04 17.46 -25.58
N ASP A 499 12.78 16.84 -26.73
CA ASP A 499 12.63 17.53 -28.00
C ASP A 499 11.21 18.07 -28.20
N ILE A 500 11.11 19.33 -28.62
CA ILE A 500 9.81 19.92 -28.98
C ILE A 500 9.42 19.43 -30.39
N VAL A 501 8.77 18.26 -30.46
CA VAL A 501 8.26 17.65 -31.71
C VAL A 501 6.76 17.86 -31.92
N GLY A 502 6.06 18.35 -30.91
CA GLY A 502 4.61 18.53 -30.87
C GLY A 502 4.19 19.67 -29.96
N ASN A 503 3.11 19.50 -29.21
CA ASN A 503 2.74 20.43 -28.15
C ASN A 503 3.71 20.28 -26.98
N TYR A 504 3.98 21.37 -26.27
CA TYR A 504 5.01 21.37 -25.23
C TYR A 504 4.77 22.47 -24.19
N THR A 505 5.17 22.23 -22.95
CA THR A 505 5.18 23.25 -21.89
C THR A 505 6.43 23.09 -21.03
N LEU A 506 7.02 24.20 -20.61
CA LEU A 506 8.05 24.24 -19.58
C LEU A 506 7.67 25.30 -18.55
N THR A 507 7.72 24.94 -17.27
CA THR A 507 7.51 25.84 -16.12
C THR A 507 8.64 25.68 -15.12
N VAL A 508 8.99 26.76 -14.42
CA VAL A 508 10.06 26.78 -13.42
C VAL A 508 9.89 28.01 -12.51
N TRP A 509 10.22 27.87 -11.23
CA TRP A 509 10.37 29.01 -10.34
C TRP A 509 11.75 29.65 -10.49
N VAL A 510 11.79 30.98 -10.55
CA VAL A 510 13.00 31.75 -10.80
C VAL A 510 13.12 32.92 -9.84
N ARG A 511 14.34 33.18 -9.36
CA ARG A 511 14.69 34.39 -8.60
C ARG A 511 16.05 34.93 -9.07
N SER A 512 16.11 36.20 -9.45
CA SER A 512 17.34 36.85 -9.91
C SER A 512 17.35 38.34 -9.58
N ILE A 513 18.54 38.94 -9.49
CA ILE A 513 18.75 40.40 -9.41
C ILE A 513 19.55 40.93 -10.60
N SER A 514 19.94 40.06 -11.54
CA SER A 514 20.80 40.42 -12.66
C SER A 514 20.01 41.12 -13.76
N SER A 515 20.57 42.18 -14.33
CA SER A 515 19.99 42.90 -15.46
C SER A 515 20.58 42.48 -16.81
N GLY A 516 21.52 41.52 -16.81
CA GLY A 516 22.17 41.01 -18.02
C GLY A 516 21.24 40.16 -18.88
N TYR A 517 21.74 39.71 -20.03
CA TYR A 517 21.04 38.70 -20.82
C TYR A 517 21.44 37.31 -20.31
N GLN A 518 20.48 36.51 -19.86
CA GLN A 518 20.72 35.27 -19.13
C GLN A 518 19.79 34.14 -19.59
N ARG A 519 20.24 32.88 -19.52
CA ARG A 519 19.44 31.69 -19.88
C ARG A 519 19.04 30.88 -18.67
N ILE A 520 17.72 30.75 -18.48
CA ILE A 520 17.15 29.84 -17.47
C ILE A 520 17.29 28.40 -17.98
N ALA A 521 16.89 28.13 -19.22
CA ALA A 521 17.00 26.81 -19.85
C ALA A 521 17.31 26.93 -21.36
N SER A 522 18.10 26.01 -21.91
CA SER A 522 18.53 26.05 -23.31
C SER A 522 18.79 24.64 -23.86
N LYS A 523 18.41 24.42 -25.12
CA LYS A 523 18.77 23.24 -25.90
C LYS A 523 19.21 23.68 -27.31
N ASP A 524 20.52 23.92 -27.47
CA ASP A 524 21.13 24.52 -28.66
C ASP A 524 22.51 23.91 -28.96
N ASP A 525 22.66 23.24 -30.11
CA ASP A 525 23.92 22.67 -30.65
C ASP A 525 24.58 23.59 -31.71
N GLY A 526 24.01 24.77 -31.96
CA GLY A 526 24.56 25.82 -32.81
C GLY A 526 23.93 25.92 -34.20
N TRP A 527 24.38 26.91 -34.97
CA TRP A 527 23.92 27.11 -36.35
C TRP A 527 24.42 26.01 -37.29
N PRO A 528 23.57 25.38 -38.15
CA PRO A 528 22.18 25.74 -38.50
C PRO A 528 21.05 24.92 -37.84
N SER A 529 21.31 24.11 -36.81
CA SER A 529 20.35 23.16 -36.22
C SER A 529 19.10 23.79 -35.58
N PRO A 530 17.96 23.09 -35.44
CA PRO A 530 16.85 23.62 -34.66
C PRO A 530 17.24 23.88 -33.20
N TYR A 531 16.73 24.92 -32.56
CA TYR A 531 17.03 25.20 -31.15
C TYR A 531 15.89 25.93 -30.44
N TRP A 532 15.93 25.90 -29.11
CA TRP A 532 15.18 26.81 -28.27
C TRP A 532 16.02 27.29 -27.07
N THR A 533 15.80 28.54 -26.67
CA THR A 533 16.44 29.14 -25.49
C THR A 533 15.43 29.99 -24.74
N PHE A 534 15.33 29.79 -23.42
CA PHE A 534 14.41 30.48 -22.52
C PHE A 534 15.20 31.20 -21.43
N GLY A 535 14.87 32.48 -21.18
CA GLY A 535 15.61 33.26 -20.20
C GLY A 535 15.13 34.68 -20.01
N LEU A 536 16.02 35.52 -19.47
CA LEU A 536 15.74 36.91 -19.10
C LEU A 536 16.61 37.87 -19.89
N GLN A 537 15.98 38.88 -20.51
CA GLN A 537 16.67 40.01 -21.12
C GLN A 537 16.20 41.31 -20.45
N ASN A 538 17.12 42.01 -19.76
CA ASN A 538 16.78 43.17 -18.92
C ASN A 538 15.66 42.87 -17.90
N GLY A 539 15.65 41.66 -17.34
CA GLY A 539 14.66 41.20 -16.37
C GLY A 539 13.28 40.83 -16.93
N GLN A 540 13.07 40.87 -18.25
CA GLN A 540 11.84 40.40 -18.89
C GLN A 540 12.05 39.03 -19.54
N LEU A 541 11.02 38.19 -19.58
CA LEU A 541 11.09 36.87 -20.23
C LEU A 541 11.30 37.01 -21.74
N GLU A 542 12.17 36.14 -22.26
CA GLU A 542 12.36 35.92 -23.69
C GLU A 542 12.51 34.43 -23.98
N LEU A 543 11.80 33.97 -25.02
CA LEU A 543 11.96 32.67 -25.65
C LEU A 543 12.39 32.89 -27.11
N ALA A 544 13.53 32.34 -27.50
CA ALA A 544 13.98 32.30 -28.88
C ALA A 544 13.95 30.87 -29.39
N VAL A 545 13.24 30.64 -30.51
CA VAL A 545 13.13 29.32 -31.14
C VAL A 545 13.52 29.40 -32.61
N ARG A 546 14.14 28.34 -33.13
CA ARG A 546 14.43 28.16 -34.57
C ARG A 546 14.06 26.76 -35.01
N ASN A 547 13.16 26.65 -35.97
CA ASN A 547 12.73 25.35 -36.49
C ASN A 547 13.70 24.75 -37.52
N ASP A 548 13.39 23.53 -37.96
CA ASP A 548 14.05 22.77 -39.03
C ASP A 548 14.09 23.45 -40.41
N GLN A 549 13.29 24.51 -40.61
CA GLN A 549 13.28 25.33 -41.82
C GLN A 549 14.16 26.59 -41.70
N VAL A 550 14.93 26.71 -40.62
CA VAL A 550 15.82 27.85 -40.33
C VAL A 550 15.04 29.16 -40.14
N ILE A 551 13.76 29.08 -39.73
CA ILE A 551 12.93 30.23 -39.39
C ILE A 551 13.06 30.47 -37.88
N GLN A 552 13.52 31.65 -37.50
CA GLN A 552 13.65 32.06 -36.10
C GLN A 552 12.49 32.98 -35.69
N VAL A 553 11.98 32.76 -34.48
CA VAL A 553 11.08 33.69 -33.79
C VAL A 553 11.58 33.92 -32.37
N ASN A 554 11.59 35.19 -31.96
CA ASN A 554 11.83 35.60 -30.58
C ASN A 554 10.51 36.14 -30.03
N VAL A 555 10.06 35.58 -28.91
CA VAL A 555 8.91 36.04 -28.15
C VAL A 555 9.44 36.63 -26.87
N ALA A 556 9.15 37.90 -26.61
CA ALA A 556 9.58 38.58 -25.39
C ALA A 556 8.45 39.47 -24.86
N GLY A 557 8.33 39.56 -23.54
CA GLY A 557 7.34 40.42 -22.90
C GLY A 557 7.14 40.12 -21.41
N GLY A 558 6.20 40.85 -20.80
CA GLY A 558 5.86 40.72 -19.38
C GLY A 558 6.52 41.75 -18.46
N PRO A 559 6.21 41.65 -17.15
CA PRO A 559 6.82 42.51 -16.15
C PRO A 559 8.33 42.24 -16.03
N VAL A 560 9.02 43.18 -15.40
CA VAL A 560 10.42 42.99 -15.00
C VAL A 560 10.42 42.22 -13.68
N ILE A 561 11.04 41.04 -13.65
CA ILE A 561 10.99 40.07 -12.54
C ILE A 561 12.34 39.80 -11.87
N ASN A 562 13.34 40.65 -12.15
CA ASN A 562 14.67 40.56 -11.52
C ASN A 562 14.76 41.46 -10.28
N ASP A 563 13.71 41.44 -9.45
CA ASP A 563 13.58 42.25 -8.24
C ASP A 563 14.11 41.55 -6.97
N GLY A 564 14.57 40.30 -7.11
CA GLY A 564 15.06 39.47 -6.02
C GLY A 564 13.98 38.62 -5.35
N GLU A 565 12.74 38.65 -5.83
CA GLU A 565 11.66 37.78 -5.36
C GLU A 565 11.52 36.53 -6.25
N TRP A 566 10.80 35.52 -5.75
CA TRP A 566 10.47 34.31 -6.49
C TRP A 566 9.29 34.57 -7.44
N HIS A 567 9.46 34.17 -8.70
CA HIS A 567 8.43 34.23 -9.73
C HIS A 567 8.28 32.86 -10.41
N HIS A 568 7.05 32.41 -10.63
CA HIS A 568 6.79 31.23 -11.46
C HIS A 568 6.75 31.66 -12.92
N VAL A 569 7.57 31.05 -13.77
CA VAL A 569 7.67 31.42 -15.19
C VAL A 569 7.59 30.19 -16.07
N GLY A 570 7.10 30.39 -17.30
CA GLY A 570 7.06 29.28 -18.24
C GLY A 570 6.70 29.71 -19.65
N PHE A 571 6.73 28.74 -20.55
CA PHE A 571 6.20 28.90 -21.90
C PHE A 571 5.42 27.68 -22.34
N THR A 572 4.41 27.91 -23.18
CA THR A 572 3.72 26.85 -23.91
C THR A 572 3.96 26.99 -25.39
N PHE A 573 4.05 25.85 -26.09
CA PHE A 573 4.11 25.75 -27.53
C PHE A 573 2.98 24.82 -28.00
N ALA A 574 1.97 25.40 -28.65
CA ALA A 574 0.93 24.68 -29.36
C ALA A 574 1.28 24.67 -30.86
N ASN A 575 1.77 23.53 -31.37
CA ASN A 575 2.37 23.46 -32.70
C ASN A 575 1.37 23.87 -33.80
N GLY A 576 1.73 24.90 -34.59
CA GLY A 576 0.86 25.43 -35.64
C GLY A 576 -0.17 26.45 -35.16
N GLN A 577 -0.19 26.80 -33.87
CA GLN A 577 -1.11 27.76 -33.28
C GLN A 577 -0.36 28.94 -32.64
N SER A 578 0.25 28.73 -31.47
CA SER A 578 0.83 29.80 -30.66
C SER A 578 1.94 29.31 -29.74
N ILE A 579 2.93 30.16 -29.55
CA ILE A 579 3.80 30.22 -28.39
C ILE A 579 3.17 31.20 -27.41
N ALA A 580 3.15 30.89 -26.11
CA ALA A 580 2.75 31.82 -25.06
C ALA A 580 3.78 31.82 -23.92
N LEU A 581 4.06 32.98 -23.33
CA LEU A 581 4.91 33.14 -22.14
C LEU A 581 4.04 33.47 -20.93
N PHE A 582 4.40 32.95 -19.76
CA PHE A 582 3.68 33.11 -18.52
C PHE A 582 4.59 33.62 -17.40
N VAL A 583 4.06 34.54 -16.59
CA VAL A 583 4.67 35.01 -15.33
C VAL A 583 3.60 34.96 -14.25
N ASP A 584 3.91 34.30 -13.14
CA ASP A 584 3.06 34.11 -11.97
C ASP A 584 1.66 33.58 -12.30
N GLY A 585 1.57 32.72 -13.32
CA GLY A 585 0.34 32.11 -13.82
C GLY A 585 -0.42 32.95 -14.85
N SER A 586 0.00 34.19 -15.15
CA SER A 586 -0.65 35.05 -16.16
C SER A 586 0.10 35.04 -17.48
N GLN A 587 -0.62 34.92 -18.61
CA GLN A 587 -0.01 35.04 -19.94
C GLN A 587 0.47 36.48 -20.22
N VAL A 588 1.76 36.63 -20.56
CA VAL A 588 2.40 37.95 -20.76
C VAL A 588 2.82 38.26 -22.19
N ALA A 589 3.01 37.25 -23.03
CA ALA A 589 3.37 37.42 -24.44
C ALA A 589 2.89 36.23 -25.27
N THR A 590 2.70 36.44 -26.58
CA THR A 590 2.38 35.37 -27.51
C THR A 590 2.87 35.67 -28.92
N ALA A 591 3.19 34.62 -29.69
CA ALA A 591 3.47 34.69 -31.11
C ALA A 591 3.00 33.41 -31.82
N SER A 592 2.78 33.46 -33.13
CA SER A 592 2.52 32.25 -33.91
C SER A 592 3.82 31.67 -34.45
N HIS A 593 4.02 30.37 -34.23
CA HIS A 593 5.11 29.60 -34.84
C HIS A 593 4.71 28.14 -35.02
N SER A 594 5.41 27.43 -35.90
CA SER A 594 5.16 26.03 -36.20
C SER A 594 6.45 25.33 -36.60
N GLY A 595 6.49 24.02 -36.39
CA GLY A 595 7.65 23.19 -36.72
C GLY A 595 8.08 22.36 -35.52
N THR A 596 9.22 21.69 -35.68
CA THR A 596 9.88 20.95 -34.61
C THR A 596 11.20 21.60 -34.25
N PHE A 597 11.59 21.47 -32.98
CA PHE A 597 12.83 21.99 -32.43
C PHE A 597 13.65 20.84 -31.81
N SER A 598 13.81 19.77 -32.58
CA SER A 598 14.61 18.61 -32.19
C SER A 598 16.08 18.82 -32.55
N ASN A 599 16.97 18.52 -31.60
CA ASN A 599 18.42 18.58 -31.78
C ASN A 599 19.13 17.64 -30.81
N PHE A 600 20.44 17.45 -31.01
CA PHE A 600 21.26 16.54 -30.20
C PHE A 600 21.99 17.22 -29.03
N ALA A 601 21.59 18.45 -28.66
CA ALA A 601 22.19 19.16 -27.55
C ALA A 601 21.67 18.61 -26.21
N ALA A 602 22.53 18.56 -25.20
CA ALA A 602 22.07 18.44 -23.82
C ALA A 602 21.14 19.61 -23.48
N LEU A 603 20.15 19.37 -22.63
CA LEU A 603 19.38 20.45 -22.00
C LEU A 603 20.25 21.06 -20.90
N THR A 604 20.51 22.35 -20.97
CA THR A 604 21.29 23.08 -19.96
C THR A 604 20.40 24.03 -19.19
N LEU A 605 20.45 23.96 -17.85
CA LEU A 605 19.79 24.92 -16.97
C LEU A 605 20.83 25.91 -16.46
N GLY A 606 20.67 27.19 -16.79
CA GLY A 606 21.55 28.24 -16.30
C GLY A 606 22.70 28.66 -17.22
N SER A 607 22.91 28.01 -18.38
CA SER A 607 24.01 28.37 -19.29
C SER A 607 23.61 28.40 -20.76
N TYR A 608 24.48 29.02 -21.57
CA TYR A 608 24.38 29.08 -23.01
C TYR A 608 25.75 28.82 -23.64
N CYS A 609 25.84 27.80 -24.50
CA CYS A 609 27.10 27.29 -25.02
C CYS A 609 27.85 28.24 -26.00
N HIS A 610 27.24 29.36 -26.44
CA HIS A 610 27.82 30.25 -27.47
C HIS A 610 28.25 31.64 -26.99
N TYR A 611 27.75 32.13 -25.85
CA TYR A 611 28.03 33.47 -25.32
C TYR A 611 27.99 33.48 -23.79
N ASP A 612 28.62 34.49 -23.18
CA ASP A 612 28.55 34.75 -21.73
C ASP A 612 27.13 35.22 -21.33
N GLN A 613 26.20 34.28 -21.21
CA GLN A 613 24.78 34.48 -20.89
C GLN A 613 24.33 33.56 -19.75
N ASP A 614 25.26 33.26 -18.83
CA ASP A 614 24.99 32.40 -17.68
C ASP A 614 24.00 33.08 -16.72
N PHE A 615 23.14 32.27 -16.13
CA PHE A 615 22.11 32.69 -15.19
C PHE A 615 22.73 32.97 -13.82
N ASN A 616 22.41 34.13 -13.27
CA ASN A 616 22.83 34.50 -11.92
C ASN A 616 21.56 34.63 -11.07
N GLY A 617 21.32 33.66 -10.20
CA GLY A 617 20.09 33.55 -9.45
C GLY A 617 19.82 32.14 -8.98
N THR A 618 18.58 31.88 -8.61
CA THR A 618 18.14 30.57 -8.11
C THR A 618 16.94 30.06 -8.91
N LEU A 619 16.90 28.74 -9.12
CA LEU A 619 15.85 28.02 -9.87
C LEU A 619 15.23 26.94 -8.98
N ASP A 620 13.94 26.69 -9.12
CA ASP A 620 13.22 25.69 -8.35
C ASP A 620 12.08 25.06 -9.18
N GLU A 621 11.67 23.82 -8.87
CA GLU A 621 10.49 23.13 -9.43
C GLU A 621 10.36 23.21 -10.96
N LEU A 622 11.35 22.69 -11.70
CA LEU A 622 11.34 22.67 -13.17
C LEU A 622 10.49 21.50 -13.68
N HIS A 623 9.43 21.81 -14.41
CA HIS A 623 8.57 20.82 -15.06
C HIS A 623 8.57 20.96 -16.57
N ILE A 624 8.52 19.82 -17.27
CA ILE A 624 8.40 19.73 -18.72
C ILE A 624 7.27 18.79 -19.11
N TRP A 625 6.36 19.27 -19.95
CA TRP A 625 5.19 18.53 -20.42
C TRP A 625 5.23 18.34 -21.94
N ASN A 626 4.86 17.16 -22.41
CA ASN A 626 4.69 16.85 -23.85
C ASN A 626 3.32 17.30 -24.42
N ARG A 627 2.65 18.21 -23.71
CA ARG A 627 1.38 18.84 -24.06
C ARG A 627 1.41 20.32 -23.75
N THR A 628 0.43 21.06 -24.27
CA THR A 628 0.21 22.46 -23.94
C THR A 628 -0.65 22.53 -22.69
N LEU A 629 -0.12 23.12 -21.61
CA LEU A 629 -0.93 23.47 -20.44
C LEU A 629 -1.79 24.70 -20.72
N ASP A 630 -3.00 24.75 -20.17
CA ASP A 630 -3.80 25.97 -20.13
C ASP A 630 -3.46 26.86 -18.92
N GLU A 631 -4.08 28.04 -18.84
CA GLU A 631 -3.78 29.02 -17.78
C GLU A 631 -4.16 28.52 -16.37
N ILE A 632 -5.17 27.65 -16.26
CA ILE A 632 -5.57 27.05 -14.98
C ILE A 632 -4.52 26.01 -14.59
N GLU A 633 -4.14 25.14 -15.52
CA GLU A 633 -3.11 24.12 -15.25
C GLU A 633 -1.75 24.73 -14.91
N ILE A 634 -1.39 25.89 -15.47
CA ILE A 634 -0.18 26.65 -15.11
C ILE A 634 -0.31 27.26 -13.70
N LEU A 635 -1.50 27.71 -13.31
CA LEU A 635 -1.77 28.19 -11.95
C LEU A 635 -1.75 27.05 -10.93
N ASP A 636 -2.24 25.87 -11.31
CA ASP A 636 -2.21 24.68 -10.49
C ASP A 636 -0.76 24.21 -10.29
N ASP A 637 0.03 24.07 -11.36
CA ASP A 637 1.47 23.76 -11.33
C ASP A 637 2.27 24.75 -10.47
N LYS A 638 1.88 26.02 -10.48
CA LYS A 638 2.46 27.04 -9.60
C LYS A 638 2.13 26.81 -8.12
N SER A 639 0.91 26.37 -7.81
CA SER A 639 0.40 26.27 -6.43
C SER A 639 0.64 24.91 -5.77
N ASP A 640 0.77 23.87 -6.58
CA ASP A 640 0.98 22.47 -6.21
C ASP A 640 1.83 21.80 -7.30
N PRO A 641 3.16 22.04 -7.28
CA PRO A 641 4.07 21.49 -8.28
C PRO A 641 4.01 19.95 -8.28
N GLY A 642 3.87 19.34 -9.47
CA GLY A 642 3.84 17.86 -9.62
C GLY A 642 2.46 17.18 -9.56
N ASN A 643 1.34 17.92 -9.43
CA ASN A 643 -0.03 17.37 -9.43
C ASN A 643 -0.85 17.57 -10.74
N PRO A 644 -0.29 17.27 -11.92
CA PRO A 644 -1.16 16.84 -13.04
C PRO A 644 -0.79 15.46 -13.65
N GLU A 645 -1.78 14.81 -14.27
CA GLU A 645 -1.73 13.52 -14.99
C GLU A 645 -0.33 13.04 -15.44
N GLN A 646 0.26 12.07 -14.72
CA GLN A 646 1.62 11.54 -14.91
C GLN A 646 1.97 11.04 -16.34
N ASN A 647 0.99 10.86 -17.23
CA ASN A 647 1.24 10.34 -18.58
C ASN A 647 1.81 11.39 -19.57
N SER A 648 1.80 12.67 -19.22
CA SER A 648 2.30 13.76 -20.09
C SER A 648 3.50 14.54 -19.54
N LEU A 649 3.91 14.26 -18.30
CA LEU A 649 5.11 14.82 -17.68
C LEU A 649 6.34 14.07 -18.21
N VAL A 650 7.28 14.80 -18.80
CA VAL A 650 8.49 14.24 -19.43
C VAL A 650 9.79 14.76 -18.80
N GLY A 651 9.68 15.57 -17.75
CA GLY A 651 10.79 15.99 -16.91
C GLY A 651 10.28 16.73 -15.67
N ASP A 652 10.81 16.39 -14.51
CA ASP A 652 10.42 16.88 -13.19
C ASP A 652 11.67 17.00 -12.30
N TRP A 653 12.23 18.19 -12.20
CA TRP A 653 13.38 18.47 -11.35
C TRP A 653 12.99 19.46 -10.24
N SER A 654 12.64 18.90 -9.08
CA SER A 654 12.27 19.67 -7.88
C SER A 654 13.48 20.29 -7.15
N PHE A 655 14.70 19.83 -7.44
CA PHE A 655 15.95 20.24 -6.78
C PHE A 655 16.00 20.02 -5.26
N ASN A 656 15.02 19.31 -4.69
CA ASN A 656 14.92 18.97 -3.29
C ASN A 656 15.94 17.91 -2.83
N ASP A 657 16.69 17.33 -3.77
CA ASP A 657 17.74 16.35 -3.50
C ASP A 657 18.95 16.94 -2.75
N PRO A 658 19.70 16.11 -2.00
CA PRO A 658 20.99 16.51 -1.45
C PRO A 658 21.94 17.08 -2.50
N ASP A 659 22.69 18.10 -2.12
CA ASP A 659 23.67 18.76 -3.01
C ASP A 659 24.63 17.74 -3.64
N GLY A 660 24.87 17.89 -4.95
CA GLY A 660 25.55 16.89 -5.77
C GLY A 660 24.63 15.95 -6.54
N LEU A 661 23.33 15.91 -6.24
CA LEU A 661 22.32 15.13 -6.94
C LEU A 661 21.29 16.07 -7.60
N VAL A 662 20.81 15.70 -8.77
CA VAL A 662 19.74 16.39 -9.51
C VAL A 662 18.87 15.32 -10.15
N TRP A 663 17.89 14.81 -9.41
CA TRP A 663 17.01 13.75 -9.87
C TRP A 663 15.87 14.28 -10.72
N ASP A 664 15.41 13.41 -11.61
CA ASP A 664 14.22 13.62 -12.43
C ASP A 664 13.18 12.63 -11.90
N ASP A 665 12.10 13.15 -11.32
CA ASP A 665 11.03 12.36 -10.72
C ASP A 665 9.95 11.98 -11.76
N SER A 666 10.15 12.34 -13.03
CA SER A 666 9.28 11.91 -14.12
C SER A 666 9.46 10.41 -14.44
N PRO A 667 8.51 9.78 -15.16
CA PRO A 667 8.66 8.39 -15.61
C PRO A 667 9.89 8.08 -16.49
N TYR A 668 10.64 9.10 -16.92
CA TYR A 668 11.79 8.97 -17.82
C TYR A 668 13.15 8.98 -17.09
N GLU A 669 13.20 9.42 -15.82
CA GLU A 669 14.40 9.43 -14.96
C GLU A 669 15.64 10.09 -15.62
N ASP A 670 15.44 11.21 -16.33
CA ASP A 670 16.48 11.98 -17.01
C ASP A 670 17.31 12.86 -16.04
N HIS A 671 18.01 12.20 -15.12
CA HIS A 671 18.80 12.87 -14.09
C HIS A 671 19.83 13.86 -14.65
N GLY A 672 19.94 15.02 -13.99
CA GLY A 672 20.88 16.08 -14.31
C GLY A 672 22.26 15.88 -13.66
N THR A 673 23.25 16.64 -14.14
CA THR A 673 24.59 16.72 -13.54
C THR A 673 24.95 18.18 -13.28
N LEU A 674 25.35 18.53 -12.06
CA LEU A 674 25.88 19.85 -11.72
C LEU A 674 27.27 20.04 -12.37
N VAL A 675 27.47 21.19 -13.01
CA VAL A 675 28.71 21.58 -13.67
C VAL A 675 29.20 22.93 -13.12
N GLY A 676 30.51 23.07 -12.98
CA GLY A 676 31.12 24.27 -12.40
C GLY A 676 30.95 24.31 -10.88
N ASP A 677 30.57 25.46 -10.36
CA ASP A 677 30.28 25.68 -8.93
C ASP A 677 28.77 25.61 -8.62
N ALA A 678 27.96 25.02 -9.52
CA ALA A 678 26.53 24.84 -9.31
C ALA A 678 26.26 23.92 -8.11
N HIS A 679 25.32 24.31 -7.25
CA HIS A 679 24.97 23.57 -6.03
C HIS A 679 23.52 23.83 -5.61
N THR A 680 22.92 22.90 -4.83
CA THR A 680 21.58 23.12 -4.23
C THR A 680 21.70 23.74 -2.84
N LEU A 681 20.89 24.76 -2.56
CA LEU A 681 20.84 25.48 -1.29
C LEU A 681 19.45 25.41 -0.66
N ILE A 682 19.41 25.51 0.66
CA ILE A 682 18.21 25.51 1.50
C ILE A 682 17.56 26.91 1.50
N GLY A 683 16.27 27.06 1.16
CA GLY A 683 15.46 28.26 1.47
C GLY A 683 13.96 28.19 1.11
N SER A 684 13.15 29.15 1.59
CA SER A 684 11.67 29.08 1.57
C SER A 684 11.03 29.78 0.36
N LEU A 685 9.88 29.25 -0.10
CA LEU A 685 8.95 29.92 -1.03
C LEU A 685 8.08 30.96 -0.28
N PRO A 686 7.62 32.06 -0.93
CA PRO A 686 6.73 33.03 -0.29
C PRO A 686 5.25 32.60 -0.35
N GLY A 687 4.64 32.30 0.80
CA GLY A 687 3.19 31.98 0.88
C GLY A 687 2.67 31.55 2.26
N GLU A 688 3.38 31.93 3.33
CA GLU A 688 3.34 31.26 4.65
C GLU A 688 1.97 31.16 5.36
N GLN A 689 1.68 29.95 5.83
CA GLN A 689 0.82 29.67 6.99
C GLN A 689 1.61 29.88 8.28
N TYR A 690 1.03 30.55 9.28
CA TYR A 690 1.64 30.66 10.62
C TYR A 690 0.99 29.64 11.56
N VAL A 691 1.73 28.58 11.90
CA VAL A 691 1.30 27.53 12.84
C VAL A 691 2.01 27.71 14.17
N PHE A 692 1.28 27.97 15.25
CA PHE A 692 1.83 27.92 16.61
C PHE A 692 1.46 26.60 17.28
N ARG A 693 2.46 25.75 17.56
CA ARG A 693 2.30 24.49 18.30
C ARG A 693 2.72 24.66 19.76
N PHE A 694 1.93 24.16 20.70
CA PHE A 694 2.27 24.16 22.12
C PHE A 694 2.73 22.75 22.53
N ASP A 695 3.96 22.62 23.06
CA ASP A 695 4.49 21.35 23.58
C ASP A 695 4.05 21.14 25.04
N GLU A 696 3.20 20.14 25.28
CA GLU A 696 2.73 19.79 26.63
C GLU A 696 3.82 19.16 27.52
N CYS A 697 4.97 18.74 26.99
CA CYS A 697 5.95 17.93 27.73
C CYS A 697 7.10 18.72 28.38
N SER A 698 7.38 19.97 28.02
CA SER A 698 8.58 20.67 28.51
C SER A 698 8.34 22.02 29.20
N GLY A 699 7.18 22.65 29.01
CA GLY A 699 6.91 23.97 29.59
C GLY A 699 7.84 25.09 29.09
N ASN A 700 8.51 24.90 27.95
CA ASN A 700 9.29 25.93 27.27
C ASN A 700 8.65 26.29 25.92
N LEU A 701 8.69 27.59 25.59
CA LEU A 701 8.48 28.09 24.24
C LEU A 701 9.73 27.78 23.41
N ALA A 702 9.58 26.99 22.35
CA ALA A 702 10.56 26.96 21.27
C ALA A 702 10.18 28.01 20.24
N HIS A 703 10.99 29.08 20.16
CA HIS A 703 11.16 29.87 18.94
C HIS A 703 12.66 29.98 18.77
N GLU A 704 13.24 29.39 17.73
CA GLU A 704 14.68 29.49 17.49
C GLU A 704 14.95 30.56 16.43
N ASP A 705 15.11 31.79 16.92
CA ASP A 705 16.24 32.60 16.48
C ASP A 705 17.31 32.50 17.58
N ASN A 706 18.56 32.30 17.16
CA ASN A 706 19.72 32.02 18.00
C ASN A 706 19.81 32.78 19.34
N GLY A 707 19.68 32.08 20.47
CA GLY A 707 20.14 32.58 21.78
C GLY A 707 19.60 31.83 22.99
N ALA A 708 20.48 31.13 23.73
CA ALA A 708 20.13 30.46 24.98
C ALA A 708 19.58 31.42 26.04
N PHE A 709 18.44 31.08 26.69
CA PHE A 709 17.98 31.76 27.91
C PHE A 709 17.53 30.78 29.00
N ASN A 710 18.16 30.93 30.18
CA ASN A 710 17.57 30.61 31.48
C ASN A 710 16.78 31.85 31.93
N LEU A 711 15.52 31.73 32.39
CA LEU A 711 15.03 32.33 33.66
C LEU A 711 13.51 32.26 33.88
N GLN A 712 13.18 32.22 35.18
CA GLN A 712 11.87 32.23 35.82
C GLN A 712 11.05 33.50 35.55
N LEU A 713 9.74 33.35 35.41
CA LEU A 713 8.75 34.43 35.26
C LEU A 713 8.19 34.88 36.62
N ASN A 714 8.28 36.17 36.94
CA ASN A 714 7.13 36.97 37.37
C ASN A 714 7.38 38.49 37.55
N GLU A 715 6.29 39.24 37.25
CA GLU A 715 5.85 40.55 37.77
C GLU A 715 6.43 41.87 37.16
N PHE A 716 5.67 42.43 36.19
CA PHE A 716 5.60 43.83 35.71
C PHE A 716 6.76 44.45 34.90
N ALA A 717 6.70 44.43 33.56
CA ALA A 717 7.31 45.43 32.64
C ALA A 717 6.76 45.21 31.20
N GLN A 718 5.87 46.05 30.64
CA GLN A 718 6.03 47.34 29.94
C GLN A 718 6.77 47.32 28.59
N TRP A 719 6.09 47.91 27.59
CA TRP A 719 6.46 48.22 26.20
C TRP A 719 6.87 49.71 26.08
N THR A 720 7.64 50.09 25.04
CA THR A 720 7.36 51.30 24.20
C THR A 720 8.25 51.39 22.94
N ALA A 721 7.55 51.66 21.82
CA ALA A 721 7.90 52.28 20.53
C ALA A 721 9.25 53.00 20.34
N ASP A 722 10.00 52.58 19.31
CA ASP A 722 10.83 53.34 18.35
C ASP A 722 11.66 52.35 17.49
N GLY A 723 10.97 51.47 16.75
CA GLY A 723 11.62 50.39 15.98
C GLY A 723 11.93 49.16 16.83
N GLU A 724 10.89 48.33 16.97
CA GLU A 724 10.89 46.91 17.35
C GLU A 724 11.40 46.49 18.74
N THR A 725 10.49 46.00 19.59
CA THR A 725 10.61 44.73 20.35
C THR A 725 9.36 44.42 21.21
N GLY A 726 8.94 43.14 21.26
CA GLY A 726 8.27 42.52 22.42
C GLY A 726 7.18 41.45 22.17
N CYS A 727 7.34 40.27 22.80
CA CYS A 727 6.45 39.10 22.82
C CYS A 727 5.58 39.03 24.11
N ALA A 728 4.51 38.22 24.14
CA ALA A 728 3.99 37.68 25.41
C ALA A 728 3.23 36.34 25.28
N LEU A 729 3.75 35.34 25.99
CA LEU A 729 3.14 34.04 26.35
C LEU A 729 2.79 34.07 27.85
N ASN A 730 1.73 33.35 28.29
CA ASN A 730 1.86 32.58 29.54
C ASN A 730 0.83 31.45 29.76
N MET A 731 1.35 30.29 30.17
CA MET A 731 0.64 29.10 30.67
C MET A 731 0.96 28.88 32.16
N ARG A 732 -0.04 28.58 33.03
CA ARG A 732 -0.09 27.32 33.81
C ARG A 732 -1.34 27.17 34.70
N THR A 733 -1.70 25.90 34.89
CA THR A 733 -2.81 25.34 35.67
C THR A 733 -2.61 25.37 37.19
N GLN A 734 -3.74 25.33 37.91
CA GLN A 734 -3.97 25.33 39.36
C GLN A 734 -3.74 26.64 40.14
N GLY A 735 -4.75 27.52 40.12
CA GLY A 735 -4.94 28.53 41.18
C GLY A 735 -5.60 29.84 40.74
N ALA A 736 -6.94 29.89 40.77
CA ALA A 736 -7.82 31.06 40.93
C ALA A 736 -7.61 32.39 40.13
N LEU A 737 -6.74 32.49 39.12
CA LEU A 737 -6.67 33.67 38.24
C LEU A 737 -6.48 33.24 36.78
N ALA A 738 -7.35 33.74 35.89
CA ALA A 738 -7.41 33.38 34.47
C ALA A 738 -6.24 33.98 33.67
N THR A 739 -5.58 33.19 32.83
CA THR A 739 -4.54 33.63 31.89
C THR A 739 -4.99 33.48 30.44
N ALA A 740 -4.69 34.50 29.61
CA ALA A 740 -5.08 34.59 28.20
C ALA A 740 -3.97 34.07 27.28
N VAL A 741 -4.34 33.47 26.13
CA VAL A 741 -3.43 33.29 24.98
C VAL A 741 -3.64 34.46 24.02
N SER A 742 -2.57 35.13 23.64
CA SER A 742 -2.57 36.26 22.69
C SER A 742 -1.52 35.99 21.60
N ALA A 743 -1.94 35.79 20.36
CA ALA A 743 -1.02 35.86 19.22
C ALA A 743 -0.65 37.34 18.98
N GLY A 744 0.63 37.64 18.78
CA GLY A 744 1.21 39.00 18.79
C GLY A 744 0.71 39.96 17.70
N GLU A 745 1.23 41.18 17.71
CA GLU A 745 0.95 42.18 16.66
C GLU A 745 1.56 41.73 15.33
N TYR A 746 0.73 41.25 14.41
CA TYR A 746 1.15 40.99 13.04
C TYR A 746 1.23 42.30 12.24
N LEU A 747 2.45 42.65 11.80
CA LEU A 747 2.68 43.79 10.92
C LEU A 747 2.41 43.40 9.46
N GLY A 748 1.41 44.06 8.86
CA GLY A 748 1.15 44.03 7.43
C GLY A 748 -0.13 44.80 7.11
N ASN A 749 -0.02 45.92 6.38
CA ASN A 749 -1.16 46.77 6.05
C ASN A 749 -2.10 46.11 5.03
N GLY A 750 -3.37 45.87 5.41
CA GLY A 750 -4.50 45.71 4.49
C GLY A 750 -4.88 44.28 4.11
N TRP A 751 -5.58 43.57 4.99
CA TRP A 751 -6.06 42.20 4.76
C TRP A 751 -7.51 42.23 4.23
N ASP A 752 -7.74 41.60 3.07
CA ASP A 752 -9.06 41.48 2.46
C ASP A 752 -9.77 40.16 2.86
N GLU A 753 -9.02 39.17 3.32
CA GLU A 753 -9.49 37.87 3.80
C GLU A 753 -8.65 37.42 5.00
N LEU A 754 -9.27 36.69 5.93
CA LEU A 754 -8.65 36.24 7.17
C LEU A 754 -9.40 35.03 7.74
N SER A 755 -8.67 34.00 8.16
CA SER A 755 -9.23 32.87 8.91
C SER A 755 -8.40 32.54 10.15
N ALA A 756 -9.04 32.13 11.24
CA ALA A 756 -8.38 31.71 12.47
C ALA A 756 -9.07 30.49 13.07
N PHE A 757 -8.30 29.50 13.53
CA PHE A 757 -8.80 28.24 14.08
C PHE A 757 -8.05 27.86 15.36
N ALA A 758 -8.71 27.15 16.27
CA ALA A 758 -8.09 26.55 17.45
C ALA A 758 -8.79 25.22 17.80
N SER A 759 -8.03 24.26 18.30
CA SER A 759 -8.56 23.04 18.89
C SER A 759 -8.76 23.23 20.39
N ILE A 760 -9.92 22.85 20.93
CA ILE A 760 -10.24 23.00 22.35
C ILE A 760 -10.81 21.70 22.92
N LYS A 761 -10.53 21.40 24.18
CA LYS A 761 -11.07 20.24 24.91
C LYS A 761 -11.55 20.65 26.29
N LEU A 762 -12.76 20.27 26.69
CA LEU A 762 -13.25 20.57 28.04
C LEU A 762 -12.80 19.50 29.04
N LEU A 763 -12.33 19.91 30.22
CA LEU A 763 -11.89 18.99 31.28
C LEU A 763 -13.01 18.64 32.28
N ASN A 764 -14.06 19.47 32.38
CA ASN A 764 -15.21 19.19 33.25
C ASN A 764 -16.52 19.78 32.70
N PRO A 765 -17.23 19.03 31.82
CA PRO A 765 -18.38 19.56 31.10
C PRO A 765 -19.69 19.64 31.93
N LEU A 766 -19.72 19.11 33.15
CA LEU A 766 -20.95 18.99 33.98
C LEU A 766 -21.09 20.06 35.09
N GLY A 767 -20.24 21.10 35.11
CA GLY A 767 -20.29 22.22 36.08
C GLY A 767 -20.76 23.54 35.48
N ASN A 768 -20.80 24.63 36.27
CA ASN A 768 -21.06 26.02 35.81
C ASN A 768 -19.92 26.59 34.91
N TYR A 769 -19.29 25.76 34.10
CA TYR A 769 -18.19 26.10 33.23
C TYR A 769 -18.74 26.15 31.80
N SER A 770 -18.70 27.33 31.18
CA SER A 770 -18.93 27.48 29.75
C SER A 770 -17.58 27.53 29.03
N PRO A 771 -17.52 27.24 27.71
CA PRO A 771 -16.44 27.77 26.88
C PRO A 771 -16.52 29.30 26.91
N VAL A 772 -15.80 29.92 27.84
CA VAL A 772 -15.75 31.36 27.99
C VAL A 772 -14.48 31.86 27.32
N LEU A 773 -14.61 32.41 26.11
CA LEU A 773 -13.59 33.28 25.54
C LEU A 773 -14.11 34.73 25.58
N SER A 774 -13.87 35.37 26.72
CA SER A 774 -13.69 36.80 27.07
C SER A 774 -14.67 37.91 26.67
N ARG A 775 -14.72 38.95 27.53
CA ARG A 775 -15.24 40.31 27.27
C ARG A 775 -14.59 41.31 28.26
N TYR A 776 -13.86 42.33 27.78
CA TYR A 776 -13.79 43.75 28.25
C TYR A 776 -12.65 44.52 27.53
N ILE A 777 -12.85 45.65 26.81
CA ILE A 777 -13.06 47.08 27.20
C ILE A 777 -11.97 47.66 28.15
N ASN A 778 -10.81 48.07 27.61
CA ASN A 778 -10.19 49.41 27.82
C ASN A 778 -8.75 49.51 27.24
N HIS A 779 -8.55 50.42 26.27
CA HIS A 779 -7.29 50.94 25.70
C HIS A 779 -6.39 49.92 24.94
N LEU A 780 -5.97 50.13 23.69
CA LEU A 780 -5.38 51.30 23.01
C LEU A 780 -6.05 51.59 21.64
N ALA A 781 -5.91 52.81 21.14
CA ALA A 781 -6.42 53.21 19.84
C ALA A 781 -5.69 52.45 18.71
N ALA A 782 -6.48 51.88 17.77
CA ALA A 782 -6.06 51.29 16.49
C ALA A 782 -5.73 49.78 16.40
N SER A 783 -6.42 48.91 17.14
CA SER A 783 -6.30 47.46 16.97
C SER A 783 -7.64 46.77 16.78
N TYR A 784 -7.66 45.71 15.95
CA TYR A 784 -8.83 44.86 15.73
C TYR A 784 -8.74 43.67 16.68
N TYR A 785 -9.86 43.33 17.31
CA TYR A 785 -9.94 42.23 18.26
C TYR A 785 -10.98 41.23 17.79
N LEU A 786 -10.61 39.96 17.87
CA LEU A 786 -11.51 38.84 17.62
C LEU A 786 -11.71 38.03 18.89
N ILE A 787 -12.97 37.88 19.30
CA ILE A 787 -13.35 37.25 20.57
C ILE A 787 -14.46 36.23 20.30
N VAL A 788 -14.33 35.01 20.81
CA VAL A 788 -15.33 33.94 20.63
C VAL A 788 -15.95 33.43 21.95
N GLY A 789 -17.03 33.98 22.51
CA GLY A 789 -17.51 33.49 23.83
C GLY A 789 -18.87 33.97 24.34
N ASN A 790 -19.36 33.36 25.43
CA ASN A 790 -20.73 33.53 25.96
C ASN A 790 -21.06 34.95 26.48
N GLU A 791 -22.03 35.64 25.86
CA GLU A 791 -22.66 36.85 26.41
C GLU A 791 -23.99 36.53 27.13
N GLY A 792 -23.92 36.37 28.45
CA GLY A 792 -25.09 36.52 29.31
C GLY A 792 -25.56 35.26 30.03
N GLY A 793 -24.83 34.88 31.08
CA GLY A 793 -25.36 34.17 32.26
C GLY A 793 -26.43 33.09 32.00
N GLY A 794 -26.14 32.12 31.14
CA GLY A 794 -26.96 30.94 30.87
C GLY A 794 -26.24 30.00 29.91
N PHE A 795 -26.41 28.68 30.10
CA PHE A 795 -25.74 27.62 29.34
C PHE A 795 -26.20 27.60 27.86
N GLY A 796 -25.27 27.58 26.89
CA GLY A 796 -25.57 27.12 25.51
C GLY A 796 -24.98 27.87 24.30
N ALA A 797 -24.41 29.08 24.41
CA ALA A 797 -24.14 29.89 23.22
C ALA A 797 -22.64 30.18 22.93
N LEU A 798 -22.26 30.08 21.64
CA LEU A 798 -20.99 30.55 21.07
C LEU A 798 -21.24 31.89 20.36
N TYR A 799 -20.36 32.88 20.57
CA TYR A 799 -20.44 34.18 19.91
C TYR A 799 -19.13 34.47 19.21
N ALA A 800 -19.09 35.36 18.21
CA ALA A 800 -17.86 35.92 17.64
C ALA A 800 -18.03 37.43 17.38
N LYS A 801 -17.01 38.26 17.60
CA LYS A 801 -17.08 39.72 17.37
C LYS A 801 -15.85 40.26 16.64
N VAL A 802 -16.08 41.15 15.67
CA VAL A 802 -15.04 41.99 15.02
C VAL A 802 -15.36 43.47 15.26
N PHE A 803 -14.38 44.25 15.75
CA PHE A 803 -14.53 45.68 16.05
C PHE A 803 -13.61 46.58 15.22
N THR A 804 -14.10 47.76 14.83
CA THR A 804 -13.31 48.88 14.28
C THR A 804 -13.42 50.09 15.22
N GLY A 805 -12.31 50.72 15.64
CA GLY A 805 -12.37 51.96 16.42
C GLY A 805 -12.83 53.18 15.59
N PRO A 806 -12.91 54.41 16.15
CA PRO A 806 -13.28 54.84 17.50
C PRO A 806 -14.77 55.24 17.65
N ASN A 807 -15.68 54.89 16.73
CA ASN A 807 -17.13 55.14 16.85
C ASN A 807 -17.97 53.90 16.44
N ASP A 808 -17.58 52.74 16.98
CA ASP A 808 -18.29 51.46 17.09
C ASP A 808 -19.37 51.14 16.04
N VAL A 809 -18.94 50.58 14.91
CA VAL A 809 -19.78 49.69 14.09
C VAL A 809 -19.06 48.34 14.01
N GLY A 810 -19.47 47.39 14.86
CA GLY A 810 -18.93 46.03 14.88
C GLY A 810 -19.98 45.02 14.45
N VAL A 811 -19.55 43.95 13.78
CA VAL A 811 -20.41 42.81 13.44
C VAL A 811 -20.28 41.78 14.55
N THR A 812 -21.42 41.40 15.15
CA THR A 812 -21.50 40.33 16.16
C THR A 812 -22.20 39.12 15.53
N LEU A 813 -21.55 37.97 15.65
CA LEU A 813 -22.10 36.66 15.35
C LEU A 813 -22.53 35.97 16.64
N ALA A 814 -23.68 35.31 16.64
CA ALA A 814 -24.13 34.48 17.75
C ALA A 814 -24.81 33.23 17.21
N SER A 815 -24.45 32.06 17.73
CA SER A 815 -25.12 30.77 17.47
C SER A 815 -25.32 30.00 18.76
N ASP A 816 -26.42 29.25 18.82
CA ASP A 816 -26.61 28.15 19.76
C ASP A 816 -26.51 26.84 18.96
N PRO A 817 -25.30 26.29 18.74
CA PRO A 817 -25.11 25.09 17.92
C PRO A 817 -25.55 23.79 18.60
N GLY A 818 -26.14 23.84 19.80
CA GLY A 818 -26.21 22.68 20.68
C GLY A 818 -24.94 22.60 21.54
N MET A 819 -25.11 22.11 22.76
CA MET A 819 -24.13 22.23 23.83
C MET A 819 -22.94 21.26 23.61
N ILE A 820 -21.70 21.76 23.53
CA ILE A 820 -20.49 20.93 23.69
C ILE A 820 -20.38 20.56 25.18
N VAL A 821 -20.69 19.30 25.52
CA VAL A 821 -20.70 18.78 26.91
C VAL A 821 -19.95 17.47 27.08
N ASP A 822 -19.09 17.16 26.14
CA ASP A 822 -18.15 16.07 26.29
C ASP A 822 -16.76 16.60 26.65
N THR A 823 -15.83 15.67 26.77
CA THR A 823 -14.42 15.94 27.02
C THR A 823 -13.60 15.65 25.77
N CYS A 824 -14.19 15.75 24.58
CA CYS A 824 -13.51 15.54 23.30
C CYS A 824 -12.82 16.81 22.83
N TRP A 825 -11.91 16.66 21.88
CA TRP A 825 -11.34 17.79 21.15
C TRP A 825 -12.36 18.28 20.11
N HIS A 826 -12.54 19.59 20.04
CA HIS A 826 -13.37 20.27 19.05
C HIS A 826 -12.57 21.36 18.36
N GLN A 827 -12.76 21.52 17.06
CA GLN A 827 -12.16 22.60 16.29
C GLN A 827 -13.14 23.79 16.25
N VAL A 828 -12.68 24.96 16.67
CA VAL A 828 -13.47 26.20 16.59
C VAL A 828 -12.74 27.17 15.68
N GLY A 829 -13.47 27.77 14.73
CA GLY A 829 -12.89 28.63 13.71
C GLY A 829 -13.69 29.87 13.39
N LEU A 830 -13.05 30.88 12.82
CA LEU A 830 -13.71 32.02 12.21
C LEU A 830 -13.09 32.29 10.85
N SER A 831 -13.93 32.65 9.87
CA SER A 831 -13.48 33.22 8.61
C SER A 831 -14.15 34.55 8.29
N TYR A 832 -13.39 35.43 7.65
CA TYR A 832 -13.77 36.75 7.16
C TYR A 832 -13.28 36.91 5.71
N ALA A 833 -14.16 37.42 4.83
CA ALA A 833 -13.79 37.87 3.50
C ALA A 833 -14.54 39.15 3.15
N ARG A 834 -13.85 40.14 2.55
CA ARG A 834 -14.32 41.53 2.33
C ARG A 834 -15.61 41.68 1.51
N ASN A 835 -16.08 40.61 0.85
CA ASN A 835 -17.34 40.60 0.08
C ASN A 835 -18.23 39.38 0.39
N ASP A 836 -17.90 38.56 1.39
CA ASP A 836 -18.72 37.45 1.87
C ASP A 836 -19.21 37.75 3.31
N SER A 837 -19.98 36.83 3.87
CA SER A 837 -20.35 36.75 5.27
C SER A 837 -19.15 36.34 6.14
N MET A 838 -19.04 36.96 7.31
CA MET A 838 -18.22 36.46 8.40
C MET A 838 -18.88 35.18 8.93
N LYS A 839 -18.13 34.09 9.10
CA LYS A 839 -18.63 32.76 9.49
C LYS A 839 -17.92 32.24 10.74
N LEU A 840 -18.69 31.63 11.64
CA LEU A 840 -18.18 30.89 12.80
C LEU A 840 -18.31 29.40 12.51
N TRP A 841 -17.24 28.67 12.77
CA TRP A 841 -17.08 27.26 12.48
C TRP A 841 -16.96 26.47 13.78
N LEU A 842 -17.60 25.31 13.82
CA LEU A 842 -17.43 24.28 14.84
C LEU A 842 -17.32 22.93 14.13
N ASP A 843 -16.23 22.21 14.36
CA ASP A 843 -15.96 20.88 13.78
C ASP A 843 -16.24 20.82 12.27
N GLY A 844 -15.78 21.85 11.54
CA GLY A 844 -15.95 21.97 10.10
C GLY A 844 -17.32 22.47 9.61
N HIS A 845 -18.26 22.76 10.50
CA HIS A 845 -19.57 23.28 10.14
C HIS A 845 -19.74 24.75 10.47
N VAL A 846 -20.34 25.53 9.54
CA VAL A 846 -20.74 26.91 9.81
C VAL A 846 -21.92 26.92 10.76
N VAL A 847 -21.71 27.35 12.00
CA VAL A 847 -22.75 27.41 13.03
C VAL A 847 -23.43 28.78 13.11
N ALA A 848 -22.81 29.83 12.58
CA ALA A 848 -23.45 31.11 12.30
C ALA A 848 -22.75 31.91 11.20
N SER A 849 -23.45 32.92 10.68
CA SER A 849 -22.96 33.85 9.65
C SER A 849 -23.56 35.26 9.81
N ALA A 850 -22.82 36.32 9.47
CA ALA A 850 -23.31 37.71 9.44
C ALA A 850 -22.65 38.51 8.31
N ALA A 851 -23.36 39.55 7.83
CA ALA A 851 -22.84 40.46 6.84
C ALA A 851 -21.60 41.21 7.37
N THR A 852 -20.59 41.40 6.51
CA THR A 852 -19.32 42.05 6.85
C THR A 852 -19.43 43.59 6.90
N PRO A 853 -18.52 44.30 7.59
CA PRO A 853 -18.44 45.75 7.51
C PRO A 853 -18.01 46.21 6.10
N ASP A 854 -18.54 47.34 5.62
CA ASP A 854 -18.25 47.88 4.28
C ASP A 854 -16.77 48.32 4.05
N LEU A 855 -15.91 48.27 5.08
CA LEU A 855 -14.52 48.76 5.05
C LEU A 855 -13.53 47.61 5.31
N PRO A 856 -12.40 47.55 4.56
CA PRO A 856 -11.36 46.55 4.79
C PRO A 856 -10.77 46.64 6.21
N VAL A 857 -10.39 45.49 6.77
CA VAL A 857 -9.71 45.36 8.06
C VAL A 857 -8.31 45.99 7.94
N LYS A 858 -8.23 47.28 8.25
CA LYS A 858 -6.98 48.07 8.24
C LYS A 858 -6.46 48.20 9.65
N THR A 859 -5.60 47.27 10.06
CA THR A 859 -4.98 47.32 11.37
C THR A 859 -3.47 47.34 11.29
N THR A 860 -2.84 48.07 12.19
CA THR A 860 -1.40 47.95 12.47
C THR A 860 -1.11 46.80 13.43
N SER A 861 -2.15 46.28 14.11
CA SER A 861 -2.09 45.09 14.95
C SER A 861 -3.44 44.39 15.10
N ALA A 862 -3.50 43.08 14.84
CA ALA A 862 -4.65 42.24 15.17
C ALA A 862 -4.29 41.36 16.38
N THR A 863 -5.18 41.27 17.36
CA THR A 863 -4.99 40.36 18.51
C THR A 863 -6.08 39.32 18.52
N PHE A 864 -5.68 38.04 18.52
CA PHE A 864 -6.56 36.89 18.66
C PHE A 864 -6.53 36.40 20.11
N GLN A 865 -7.70 36.31 20.75
CA GLN A 865 -7.81 35.87 22.14
C GLN A 865 -8.69 34.62 22.28
N VAL A 866 -8.13 33.60 22.90
CA VAL A 866 -8.81 32.37 23.31
C VAL A 866 -8.69 32.26 24.84
N GLY A 867 -9.80 32.23 25.59
CA GLY A 867 -9.84 31.74 26.97
C GLY A 867 -10.04 32.73 28.14
N ALA A 868 -10.17 34.05 27.93
CA ALA A 868 -10.18 35.01 29.06
C ALA A 868 -11.58 35.32 29.64
N ASN A 869 -11.68 35.90 30.84
CA ASN A 869 -12.81 36.68 31.34
C ASN A 869 -12.25 37.62 32.40
N ASN A 870 -12.34 38.94 32.23
CA ASN A 870 -11.84 39.90 33.22
C ASN A 870 -12.92 40.86 33.73
N GLN A 871 -14.15 40.35 33.86
CA GLN A 871 -15.14 40.98 34.73
C GLN A 871 -14.90 40.52 36.17
N LEU A 872 -14.31 41.40 36.99
CA LEU A 872 -14.28 41.28 38.45
C LEU A 872 -15.72 41.02 38.98
N GLY A 873 -16.09 39.75 39.21
CA GLY A 873 -17.29 39.39 39.97
C GLY A 873 -18.22 38.29 39.43
N PHE A 874 -18.02 37.74 38.23
CA PHE A 874 -18.85 36.62 37.73
C PHE A 874 -17.98 35.43 37.32
N GLY A 875 -18.08 34.32 38.06
CA GLY A 875 -17.28 33.11 37.91
C GLY A 875 -17.71 32.24 36.74
N ASN A 876 -17.43 32.66 35.51
CA ASN A 876 -17.50 31.80 34.33
C ASN A 876 -16.06 31.68 33.79
N ASN A 877 -15.38 30.57 34.08
CA ASN A 877 -14.01 30.28 33.67
C ASN A 877 -14.02 29.16 32.61
N PHE A 878 -13.25 29.30 31.53
CA PHE A 878 -12.89 28.16 30.69
C PHE A 878 -12.07 27.17 31.53
N ASN A 879 -12.43 25.90 31.46
CA ASN A 879 -11.78 24.81 32.18
C ASN A 879 -11.55 23.65 31.21
N GLY A 880 -10.47 23.77 30.44
CA GLY A 880 -10.18 22.93 29.30
C GLY A 880 -8.75 23.13 28.80
N ASP A 881 -8.35 22.30 27.84
CA ASP A 881 -7.08 22.39 27.12
C ASP A 881 -7.32 23.10 25.76
N ILE A 882 -6.31 23.81 25.27
CA ILE A 882 -6.32 24.48 23.96
C ILE A 882 -5.05 24.02 23.24
N ASP A 883 -5.20 23.58 21.99
CA ASP A 883 -4.12 23.15 21.12
C ASP A 883 -4.21 23.84 19.75
N ASN A 884 -3.08 23.93 19.04
CA ASN A 884 -2.93 24.35 17.65
C ASN A 884 -3.76 25.58 17.24
N VAL A 885 -3.24 26.78 17.53
CA VAL A 885 -3.86 28.03 17.04
C VAL A 885 -3.28 28.37 15.67
N LEU A 886 -4.15 28.35 14.64
CA LEU A 886 -3.82 28.67 13.25
C LEU A 886 -4.41 30.02 12.86
N VAL A 887 -3.63 30.84 12.14
CA VAL A 887 -4.13 32.06 11.49
C VAL A 887 -3.64 32.07 10.04
N SER A 888 -4.55 32.24 9.08
CA SER A 888 -4.25 32.22 7.65
C SER A 888 -4.85 33.41 6.88
N ARG A 889 -4.16 33.81 5.80
CA ARG A 889 -4.54 34.88 4.86
C ARG A 889 -5.62 34.46 3.86
N THR A 890 -5.53 33.22 3.42
CA THR A 890 -6.39 32.58 2.42
C THR A 890 -6.93 31.32 3.06
N LEU A 891 -8.19 30.98 2.78
CA LEU A 891 -8.76 29.71 3.22
C LEU A 891 -7.80 28.58 2.80
N PRO A 892 -7.19 27.82 3.72
CA PRO A 892 -6.90 26.45 3.39
C PRO A 892 -8.26 25.77 3.36
N LEU A 893 -8.70 25.37 2.17
CA LEU A 893 -9.54 24.18 2.02
C LEU A 893 -8.72 22.95 2.46
N MET A 894 -8.17 22.97 3.68
CA MET A 894 -7.67 21.78 4.34
C MET A 894 -8.91 20.94 4.62
N GLU A 895 -9.09 19.92 3.80
CA GLU A 895 -9.46 18.56 4.25
C GLU A 895 -10.39 18.51 5.47
N LEU A 896 -11.58 19.06 5.31
CA LEU A 896 -12.74 18.54 6.00
C LEU A 896 -13.29 17.46 5.08
N MET A 897 -12.89 16.22 5.35
CA MET A 897 -13.24 14.97 4.67
C MET A 897 -14.31 15.11 3.57
N PRO A 898 -13.97 14.93 2.27
CA PRO A 898 -15.02 14.75 1.28
C PRO A 898 -15.83 13.51 1.64
N LEU A 899 -17.16 13.60 1.50
CA LEU A 899 -18.02 12.42 1.39
C LEU A 899 -17.39 11.45 0.36
N PRO A 900 -17.50 10.12 0.56
CA PRO A 900 -16.90 9.16 -0.36
C PRO A 900 -17.35 9.42 -1.80
N CYS A 901 -16.40 9.43 -2.73
CA CYS A 901 -16.69 9.48 -4.16
C CYS A 901 -17.59 8.30 -4.54
N ALA A 902 -18.73 8.60 -5.18
CA ALA A 902 -19.72 7.61 -5.56
C ALA A 902 -19.44 7.09 -6.97
N VAL A 903 -19.59 5.79 -7.20
CA VAL A 903 -19.45 5.22 -8.54
C VAL A 903 -20.63 5.69 -9.41
N LEU A 904 -20.33 6.25 -10.57
CA LEU A 904 -21.35 6.82 -11.47
C LEU A 904 -22.14 5.72 -12.21
N ALA A 905 -23.39 6.01 -12.55
CA ALA A 905 -24.17 5.19 -13.49
C ALA A 905 -23.68 5.41 -14.93
N PRO A 906 -23.89 4.45 -15.86
CA PRO A 906 -23.55 4.67 -17.27
C PRO A 906 -24.40 5.80 -17.85
N ASN A 907 -23.77 6.76 -18.52
CA ASN A 907 -24.43 7.99 -18.99
C ASN A 907 -25.06 7.86 -20.40
N ASP A 908 -24.93 6.71 -21.05
CA ASP A 908 -25.20 6.52 -22.48
C ASP A 908 -25.97 5.22 -22.81
N LEU A 909 -26.90 4.82 -21.95
CA LEU A 909 -27.73 3.63 -22.18
C LEU A 909 -28.56 3.74 -23.47
N THR A 910 -28.36 2.82 -24.40
CA THR A 910 -29.12 2.67 -25.65
C THR A 910 -29.90 1.36 -25.70
N ILE A 911 -31.09 1.39 -26.33
CA ILE A 911 -31.99 0.24 -26.42
C ILE A 911 -32.35 0.01 -27.90
N GLN A 912 -32.14 -1.21 -28.39
CA GLN A 912 -32.52 -1.62 -29.75
C GLN A 912 -33.42 -2.85 -29.73
N LEU A 913 -34.49 -2.83 -30.53
CA LEU A 913 -35.36 -3.99 -30.70
C LEU A 913 -34.88 -4.83 -31.88
N SER A 914 -34.55 -6.09 -31.63
CA SER A 914 -34.10 -7.03 -32.65
C SER A 914 -34.71 -8.42 -32.43
N GLY A 915 -35.39 -8.96 -33.45
CA GLY A 915 -35.91 -10.33 -33.42
C GLY A 915 -36.92 -10.64 -32.30
N GLY A 916 -37.53 -9.61 -31.69
CA GLY A 916 -38.43 -9.76 -30.55
C GLY A 916 -37.76 -9.67 -29.17
N SER A 917 -36.48 -9.31 -29.12
CA SER A 917 -35.71 -9.01 -27.91
C SER A 917 -35.37 -7.53 -27.83
N ALA A 918 -35.11 -7.03 -26.63
CA ALA A 918 -34.48 -5.74 -26.40
C ALA A 918 -32.99 -5.94 -26.10
N VAL A 919 -32.13 -5.26 -26.85
CA VAL A 919 -30.68 -5.24 -26.65
C VAL A 919 -30.30 -3.89 -26.04
N LEU A 920 -29.69 -3.94 -24.87
CA LEU A 920 -29.24 -2.78 -24.11
C LEU A 920 -27.72 -2.67 -24.23
N ASN A 921 -27.21 -1.46 -24.47
CA ASN A 921 -25.77 -1.17 -24.56
C ASN A 921 -25.44 0.13 -23.81
N TRP A 922 -24.28 0.18 -23.16
CA TRP A 922 -23.75 1.38 -22.50
C TRP A 922 -22.21 1.40 -22.57
N SER A 923 -21.60 2.54 -22.24
CA SER A 923 -20.14 2.64 -22.10
C SER A 923 -19.70 2.15 -20.72
N PRO A 924 -18.51 1.55 -20.60
CA PRO A 924 -17.97 1.14 -19.32
C PRO A 924 -17.73 2.38 -18.42
N VAL A 925 -18.10 2.26 -17.15
CA VAL A 925 -17.78 3.29 -16.14
C VAL A 925 -16.36 3.06 -15.68
N THR A 926 -15.47 4.02 -15.93
CA THR A 926 -14.03 3.92 -15.63
C THR A 926 -13.61 4.79 -14.45
N GLU A 927 -14.46 5.71 -14.01
CA GLU A 927 -14.16 6.74 -13.00
C GLU A 927 -15.32 6.89 -12.01
N ASP A 928 -15.02 7.35 -10.80
CA ASP A 928 -16.03 7.74 -9.81
C ASP A 928 -16.52 9.19 -10.00
N SER A 929 -17.44 9.64 -9.15
CA SER A 929 -18.02 10.99 -9.18
C SER A 929 -17.02 12.12 -8.92
N CYS A 930 -15.78 11.78 -8.55
CA CYS A 930 -14.68 12.72 -8.32
C CYS A 930 -13.67 12.69 -9.47
N GLY A 931 -13.93 11.94 -10.56
CA GLY A 931 -13.02 11.80 -11.69
C GLY A 931 -11.84 10.87 -11.41
N SER A 932 -11.86 10.12 -10.30
CA SER A 932 -10.79 9.18 -9.97
C SER A 932 -11.02 7.83 -10.68
N PRO A 933 -9.99 7.23 -11.31
CA PRO A 933 -10.10 5.92 -11.95
C PRO A 933 -10.54 4.84 -10.96
N LEU A 934 -11.51 4.00 -11.35
CA LEU A 934 -12.01 2.92 -10.50
C LEU A 934 -11.00 1.76 -10.43
N CYS A 935 -10.49 1.47 -9.23
CA CYS A 935 -9.48 0.42 -8.97
C CYS A 935 -10.07 -1.01 -8.82
N ARG A 936 -11.36 -1.23 -9.08
CA ARG A 936 -12.06 -2.52 -8.89
C ARG A 936 -12.94 -2.87 -10.11
N SER A 937 -13.19 -4.16 -10.34
CA SER A 937 -14.10 -4.61 -11.41
C SER A 937 -15.51 -4.04 -11.23
N VAL A 938 -15.99 -3.35 -12.26
CA VAL A 938 -17.32 -2.75 -12.30
C VAL A 938 -18.32 -3.77 -12.82
N ASN A 939 -19.38 -4.02 -12.06
CA ASN A 939 -20.51 -4.85 -12.47
C ASN A 939 -21.76 -3.97 -12.64
N TYR A 940 -22.70 -4.43 -13.44
CA TYR A 940 -23.94 -3.72 -13.75
C TYR A 940 -25.14 -4.54 -13.31
N VAL A 941 -26.07 -3.89 -12.61
CA VAL A 941 -27.39 -4.46 -12.28
C VAL A 941 -28.41 -3.87 -13.23
N VAL A 942 -29.08 -4.75 -13.98
CA VAL A 942 -30.09 -4.37 -14.96
C VAL A 942 -31.47 -4.58 -14.35
N TRP A 943 -32.28 -3.53 -14.44
CA TRP A 943 -33.67 -3.48 -13.96
C TRP A 943 -34.62 -3.19 -15.12
N TYR A 944 -35.86 -3.62 -15.01
CA TYR A 944 -36.91 -3.30 -15.98
C TYR A 944 -38.26 -3.02 -15.30
N GLU A 945 -39.10 -2.28 -16.00
CA GLU A 945 -40.47 -2.00 -15.58
C GLU A 945 -41.42 -2.24 -16.77
N ALA A 946 -42.44 -3.07 -16.56
CA ALA A 946 -43.38 -3.49 -17.59
C ALA A 946 -44.80 -2.90 -17.46
N THR A 947 -45.09 -2.21 -16.35
CA THR A 947 -46.38 -1.57 -16.05
C THR A 947 -46.09 -0.32 -15.22
N GLU A 948 -46.67 0.85 -15.54
CA GLU A 948 -46.49 2.15 -14.84
C GLU A 948 -46.75 2.05 -13.31
N ASN A 949 -45.80 1.51 -12.57
CA ASN A 949 -45.77 1.35 -11.12
C ASN A 949 -44.40 1.83 -10.67
N GLU A 950 -44.33 2.63 -9.62
CA GLU A 950 -43.17 3.47 -9.27
C GLU A 950 -41.85 2.73 -8.92
N ASP A 951 -41.71 1.40 -9.14
CA ASP A 951 -40.50 0.63 -8.81
C ASP A 951 -40.12 -0.41 -9.89
N TYR A 952 -38.82 -0.64 -10.06
CA TYR A 952 -38.27 -1.51 -11.12
C TYR A 952 -38.00 -2.93 -10.61
N ASP A 953 -38.33 -3.93 -11.43
CA ASP A 953 -38.04 -5.34 -11.19
C ASP A 953 -36.61 -5.69 -11.61
N PHE A 954 -35.97 -6.57 -10.84
CA PHE A 954 -34.64 -7.09 -11.18
C PHE A 954 -34.68 -7.97 -12.43
N LEU A 955 -33.73 -7.74 -13.33
CA LEU A 955 -33.56 -8.53 -14.55
C LEU A 955 -32.30 -9.40 -14.50
N ALA A 956 -31.15 -8.80 -14.22
CA ALA A 956 -29.86 -9.51 -14.19
C ALA A 956 -28.75 -8.70 -13.51
N VAL A 957 -27.64 -9.37 -13.19
CA VAL A 957 -26.33 -8.76 -12.98
C VAL A 957 -25.41 -9.21 -14.11
N THR A 958 -24.65 -8.29 -14.68
CA THR A 958 -23.69 -8.58 -15.75
C THR A 958 -22.41 -7.75 -15.57
N PRO A 959 -21.22 -8.32 -15.82
CA PRO A 959 -19.99 -7.54 -15.95
C PRO A 959 -19.89 -6.87 -17.34
N ASP A 960 -20.67 -7.34 -18.31
CA ASP A 960 -20.62 -6.88 -19.69
C ASP A 960 -21.39 -5.57 -19.86
N THR A 961 -20.97 -4.75 -20.83
CA THR A 961 -21.64 -3.50 -21.19
C THR A 961 -22.76 -3.66 -22.23
N GLU A 962 -23.10 -4.91 -22.56
CA GLU A 962 -24.22 -5.31 -23.40
C GLU A 962 -25.10 -6.31 -22.63
N PHE A 963 -26.43 -6.16 -22.72
CA PHE A 963 -27.39 -7.10 -22.15
C PHE A 963 -28.59 -7.34 -23.07
N VAL A 964 -29.02 -8.61 -23.20
CA VAL A 964 -30.16 -9.00 -24.06
C VAL A 964 -31.34 -9.49 -23.22
N HIS A 965 -32.43 -8.72 -23.21
CA HIS A 965 -33.71 -9.15 -22.67
C HIS A 965 -34.54 -9.84 -23.77
N ALA A 966 -34.66 -11.17 -23.70
CA ALA A 966 -35.37 -11.97 -24.70
C ALA A 966 -36.90 -11.99 -24.48
N GLY A 967 -37.68 -12.00 -25.57
CA GLY A 967 -39.13 -12.27 -25.51
C GLY A 967 -40.03 -11.07 -25.20
N VAL A 968 -39.60 -9.86 -25.54
CA VAL A 968 -40.25 -8.58 -25.21
C VAL A 968 -41.44 -8.23 -26.14
N LEU A 969 -41.81 -9.13 -27.06
CA LEU A 969 -42.84 -8.92 -28.10
C LEU A 969 -44.27 -8.63 -27.56
N ALA A 970 -44.52 -8.84 -26.27
CA ALA A 970 -45.85 -8.70 -25.66
C ALA A 970 -46.06 -7.41 -24.85
N PHE A 971 -45.04 -6.56 -24.69
CA PHE A 971 -45.16 -5.36 -23.84
C PHE A 971 -45.62 -4.15 -24.64
N GLU A 972 -46.88 -3.80 -24.44
CA GLU A 972 -47.65 -2.75 -25.07
C GLU A 972 -47.07 -1.35 -24.74
N SER A 973 -46.34 -0.76 -25.68
CA SER A 973 -46.00 0.69 -25.74
C SER A 973 -45.18 1.32 -24.58
N HIS A 974 -44.97 0.66 -23.44
CA HIS A 974 -44.28 1.24 -22.28
C HIS A 974 -43.45 0.16 -21.56
N MET A 975 -42.14 0.13 -21.80
CA MET A 975 -41.16 -0.61 -20.99
C MET A 975 -39.98 0.31 -20.71
N PHE A 976 -39.59 0.41 -19.45
CA PHE A 976 -38.45 1.21 -19.01
C PHE A 976 -37.35 0.30 -18.50
N TYR A 977 -36.11 0.70 -18.71
CA TYR A 977 -34.93 -0.01 -18.21
C TYR A 977 -34.09 0.94 -17.38
N TYR A 978 -33.48 0.40 -16.33
CA TYR A 978 -32.55 1.12 -15.48
C TYR A 978 -31.31 0.26 -15.28
N VAL A 979 -30.12 0.86 -15.36
CA VAL A 979 -28.85 0.17 -15.14
C VAL A 979 -28.13 0.86 -13.99
N THR A 980 -27.75 0.08 -12.96
CA THR A 980 -27.03 0.57 -11.79
C THR A 980 -25.63 0.01 -11.78
N THR A 981 -24.65 0.85 -11.49
CA THR A 981 -23.26 0.44 -11.34
C THR A 981 -22.99 -0.07 -9.93
N TYR A 982 -22.28 -1.19 -9.83
CA TYR A 982 -21.90 -1.80 -8.57
C TYR A 982 -20.41 -2.17 -8.58
N VAL A 983 -19.72 -1.82 -7.50
CA VAL A 983 -18.30 -2.13 -7.30
C VAL A 983 -18.16 -3.11 -6.14
N GLY A 984 -17.98 -4.38 -6.47
CA GLY A 984 -17.90 -5.49 -5.53
C GLY A 984 -18.10 -6.84 -6.22
N SER A 985 -18.05 -7.94 -5.47
CA SER A 985 -18.21 -9.28 -6.04
C SER A 985 -19.66 -9.58 -6.44
N THR A 986 -19.86 -10.31 -7.54
CA THR A 986 -21.20 -10.76 -7.98
C THR A 986 -21.86 -11.74 -6.99
N GLN A 987 -21.09 -12.28 -6.05
CA GLN A 987 -21.53 -13.21 -5.01
C GLN A 987 -22.43 -12.52 -3.97
N LEU A 988 -22.11 -11.28 -3.58
CA LEU A 988 -22.91 -10.45 -2.66
C LEU A 988 -24.30 -10.15 -3.23
N ILE A 989 -24.39 -9.84 -4.52
CA ILE A 989 -25.68 -9.60 -5.18
C ILE A 989 -26.47 -10.90 -5.32
N SER A 990 -25.79 -12.01 -5.65
CA SER A 990 -26.42 -13.33 -5.71
C SER A 990 -27.04 -13.73 -4.36
N GLU A 991 -26.39 -13.34 -3.26
CA GLU A 991 -26.89 -13.54 -1.91
C GLU A 991 -28.06 -12.60 -1.56
N ALA A 992 -28.01 -11.32 -1.97
CA ALA A 992 -29.11 -10.38 -1.82
C ALA A 992 -30.37 -10.84 -2.58
N VAL A 993 -30.21 -11.30 -3.83
CA VAL A 993 -31.28 -11.92 -4.64
C VAL A 993 -31.87 -13.14 -3.94
N ARG A 994 -31.02 -13.97 -3.31
CA ARG A 994 -31.44 -15.17 -2.57
C ARG A 994 -32.21 -14.81 -1.28
N ILE A 995 -31.79 -13.77 -0.56
CA ILE A 995 -32.37 -13.34 0.72
C ILE A 995 -33.71 -12.61 0.50
N LEU A 996 -33.77 -11.71 -0.47
CA LEU A 996 -34.94 -10.84 -0.71
C LEU A 996 -35.99 -11.52 -1.61
N GLY A 997 -35.59 -12.52 -2.41
CA GLY A 997 -36.50 -13.39 -3.16
C GLY A 997 -37.43 -12.62 -4.12
N PRO A 998 -38.74 -12.93 -4.19
CA PRO A 998 -39.67 -12.27 -5.11
C PRO A 998 -39.98 -10.81 -4.77
N ALA A 999 -39.41 -10.25 -3.70
CA ALA A 999 -39.49 -8.83 -3.34
C ALA A 999 -38.23 -8.04 -3.76
N PHE A 1000 -37.37 -8.61 -4.61
CA PHE A 1000 -36.14 -7.97 -5.08
C PHE A 1000 -36.44 -6.92 -6.16
N SER A 1001 -36.99 -5.79 -5.71
CA SER A 1001 -37.12 -4.57 -6.51
C SER A 1001 -35.94 -3.63 -6.28
N LYS A 1002 -35.77 -2.63 -7.16
CA LYS A 1002 -34.69 -1.65 -7.04
C LYS A 1002 -34.74 -0.95 -5.68
N SER A 1003 -35.92 -0.52 -5.22
CA SER A 1003 -36.03 0.16 -3.91
C SER A 1003 -35.70 -0.74 -2.71
N ALA A 1004 -36.03 -2.03 -2.79
CA ALA A 1004 -35.69 -3.01 -1.76
C ALA A 1004 -34.18 -3.33 -1.73
N PHE A 1005 -33.54 -3.33 -2.90
CA PHE A 1005 -32.09 -3.47 -3.02
C PHE A 1005 -31.35 -2.23 -2.49
N ASP A 1006 -31.80 -1.02 -2.87
CA ASP A 1006 -31.27 0.23 -2.35
C ASP A 1006 -31.44 0.30 -0.81
N GLY A 1007 -32.56 -0.19 -0.27
CA GLY A 1007 -32.80 -0.31 1.18
C GLY A 1007 -31.93 -1.35 1.87
N PHE A 1008 -31.72 -2.53 1.25
CA PHE A 1008 -30.85 -3.58 1.78
C PHE A 1008 -29.39 -3.11 1.87
N LEU A 1009 -28.91 -2.33 0.89
CA LEU A 1009 -27.58 -1.71 0.93
C LEU A 1009 -27.48 -0.67 2.06
N ARG A 1010 -28.51 0.15 2.28
CA ARG A 1010 -28.56 1.12 3.39
C ARG A 1010 -28.50 0.48 4.77
N ASP A 1011 -29.16 -0.67 4.96
CA ASP A 1011 -29.23 -1.35 6.26
C ASP A 1011 -27.97 -2.17 6.62
N GLN A 1012 -27.14 -2.54 5.64
CA GLN A 1012 -25.87 -3.26 5.86
C GLN A 1012 -24.66 -2.32 5.97
N GLU A 1013 -24.71 -1.10 5.41
CA GLU A 1013 -23.57 -0.15 5.40
C GLU A 1013 -23.78 1.17 6.18
N GLY A 1014 -24.96 1.46 6.75
CA GLY A 1014 -25.14 2.65 7.60
C GLY A 1014 -24.72 3.98 6.95
N ARG A 1015 -24.95 4.14 5.65
CA ARG A 1015 -24.85 5.40 4.90
C ARG A 1015 -26.06 5.56 3.99
#